data_AF-A0A369AV83-F1
#
_entry.id   AF-A0A369AV83-F1
#
_cell.length_a   1.000
_cell.length_b   1.000
_cell.length_c   1.000
_cell.angle_alpha   90.00
_cell.angle_beta   90.00
_cell.angle_gamma   90.00
#
_symmetry.space_group_name_H-M   'P 1'
#
loop_
_entity.id
_entity.type
_entity.pdbx_description
1 polymer ?
#
loop_
_entity_poly.entity_id
_entity_poly.type
_entity_poly.pdbx_seq_one_letter_code
_entity_poly.pdbx_strand_id
1 'polypeptide(L)'
;MKWKRMFKLALAAALFSTTVALMAPLSPVRAEMKDVSSLKPVFLASGTDHMLVLLSDGTVRAWGVNYTGQLGIGSTQSFNFAMPVYQQVGGKTSLLSDVTALAAGAQFSVALKKDGTVWTWGADLNEELGRDTDGYWSTYAEKVEGLPEIAQISSGDAHSLALAKDGTVWAWGFNFNGMVGDGTSGNMNYAKLPVQVKTAANTYLTDIKKVQAGQFHSLALTKTGRVMAWGANQNRQLGDGTGTSRSYPVDVTVNDGSPLDHVTQLAAAGYHSLAVKDDGTLWSWGYNSTGELGLGHYNMQSRAQPVLDENGGPFGDVTAIGAGLLHSAALRGDGCLWTWGGNTDIYGDLKYQLGRDQNASNSPVPKPVLETEDGVSRVEGFVQVVAGSMHTSVLKTDGSIWAVGGNNFNQIGGNRSEEALPKLSQITLANLSGTYWTGGATGSSPIGEKAEVTLQLADYWGNPVTVGTDTVEMVADGPGVLGPVTYTGDGKFTVELEPYGLGSVTVSAKINGLAVPGKLAWDITSAAPAAEKSSLIAAPSTAIADGSSSVKLKLELRDRFGNALTRSGGAVSFDASLGDVGPVTETSFGVYEAELASRRTGASTVQAVLNGQPFGLEAKVKFTAGSPDSAHSILSADVTRLPADGNSVATVTLQVYDALGNALTESGGALVFESDLGQLSTVTEGVYGIYTASLSSSTSGLATVTALKEGALMAKPLVIEFTPLLVGLEFGATSYEVVAGRTVQSEVKATYSNGDVVPVTRDSVLTVTDPALATINASGLVTGVSPGSTVIRAAYEGISATADLKVQAAPPDPGTGSEPGTNPGTGINPGPGTGTNPSSGSGPGVVPGQNAGPDTPETGVGPGSGGSGPGTGEPGAAGGPEDGPPSAGSVFTDTAGHWAEADIGRAVREGLVTGYPDRTFRPDAGVTRAEFAALLVRLLGLGDDAGAATATSALALASPAAAAADRQAWPAWASGAISLAMEAGLIEGYEDGTFRPHQQITRSETAVFLARAWLAVPGRQPVAISADADPLLPYGDREAVLPWAAEAYRQLVAEELLIGDDRALLRPKAQLTRAEAVTMLLRFKLRID
;
A
#
# COMPACT_ATOMS: atom_id res chain seq x y z
N MET A 1 -5.52 -6.37 -62.76
CA MET A 1 -6.74 -5.86 -62.07
C MET A 1 -6.41 -5.84 -60.58
N LYS A 2 -5.81 -4.82 -59.96
CA LYS A 2 -6.18 -3.40 -59.83
C LYS A 2 -7.66 -3.16 -59.47
N TRP A 3 -7.83 -2.70 -58.23
CA TRP A 3 -8.88 -1.82 -57.70
C TRP A 3 -10.23 -2.42 -57.28
N LYS A 4 -10.33 -2.74 -55.97
CA LYS A 4 -11.50 -2.42 -55.11
C LYS A 4 -11.13 -2.63 -53.62
N ARG A 5 -10.30 -1.72 -53.11
CA ARG A 5 -10.15 -1.36 -51.70
C ARG A 5 -9.95 0.16 -51.68
N MET A 6 -10.45 0.80 -50.63
CA MET A 6 -10.21 2.19 -50.20
C MET A 6 -11.23 3.29 -50.58
N PHE A 7 -11.77 3.90 -49.51
CA PHE A 7 -12.23 5.29 -49.31
C PHE A 7 -13.72 5.69 -49.40
N LYS A 8 -14.29 5.92 -48.20
CA LYS A 8 -15.16 7.04 -47.71
C LYS A 8 -15.65 6.58 -46.32
N LEU A 9 -15.12 6.95 -45.15
CA LEU A 9 -14.82 8.22 -44.48
C LEU A 9 -15.95 9.27 -44.42
N ALA A 10 -16.37 9.54 -43.16
CA ALA A 10 -16.80 10.82 -42.56
C ALA A 10 -18.27 11.29 -42.62
N LEU A 11 -18.95 11.10 -41.47
CA LEU A 11 -19.45 12.12 -40.52
C LEU A 11 -20.63 13.06 -40.88
N ALA A 12 -21.46 13.29 -39.84
CA ALA A 12 -22.35 14.43 -39.54
C ALA A 12 -23.81 14.28 -40.03
N ALA A 13 -24.85 14.18 -39.20
CA ALA A 13 -25.29 14.88 -37.97
C ALA A 13 -26.53 15.76 -38.26
N ALA A 14 -27.53 15.60 -37.39
CA ALA A 14 -28.65 16.50 -37.07
C ALA A 14 -29.86 16.58 -38.03
N LEU A 15 -31.02 16.15 -37.53
CA LEU A 15 -32.27 16.93 -37.50
C LEU A 15 -33.16 16.43 -36.32
N PHE A 16 -33.94 17.34 -35.75
CA PHE A 16 -34.29 17.51 -34.34
C PHE A 16 -35.63 16.88 -33.85
N SER A 17 -35.63 16.43 -32.59
CA SER A 17 -36.53 16.68 -31.44
C SER A 17 -38.09 16.64 -31.54
N THR A 18 -38.69 15.83 -30.63
CA THR A 18 -39.80 16.09 -29.67
C THR A 18 -40.92 15.04 -29.66
N THR A 19 -40.94 14.13 -28.67
CA THR A 19 -42.11 13.87 -27.80
C THR A 19 -41.69 13.05 -26.57
N VAL A 20 -42.13 13.49 -25.39
CA VAL A 20 -41.94 12.85 -24.08
C VAL A 20 -43.20 12.03 -23.73
N ALA A 21 -42.99 10.97 -22.93
CA ALA A 21 -43.96 10.18 -22.13
C ALA A 21 -44.62 8.94 -22.77
N LEU A 22 -44.09 7.74 -22.46
CA LEU A 22 -44.60 6.88 -21.38
C LEU A 22 -43.60 5.75 -21.11
N MET A 23 -43.14 5.64 -19.86
CA MET A 23 -42.26 4.56 -19.38
C MET A 23 -43.06 3.25 -19.24
N ALA A 24 -42.59 2.20 -19.92
CA ALA A 24 -42.60 0.84 -19.40
C ALA A 24 -41.12 0.39 -19.39
N PRO A 25 -40.61 -0.24 -18.31
CA PRO A 25 -39.23 -0.69 -18.33
C PRO A 25 -39.11 -1.84 -19.33
N LEU A 26 -38.55 -1.55 -20.50
CA LEU A 26 -37.98 -2.57 -21.37
C LEU A 26 -36.84 -3.21 -20.59
N SER A 27 -36.96 -4.51 -20.34
CA SER A 27 -35.88 -5.36 -19.86
C SER A 27 -34.59 -5.04 -20.60
N PRO A 28 -33.43 -4.90 -19.94
CA PRO A 28 -32.18 -4.80 -20.67
C PRO A 28 -32.00 -6.09 -21.45
N VAL A 29 -32.12 -5.98 -22.78
CA VAL A 29 -31.64 -6.99 -23.71
C VAL A 29 -30.15 -7.10 -23.43
N ARG A 30 -29.80 -8.15 -22.67
CA ARG A 30 -28.43 -8.60 -22.44
C ARG A 30 -27.81 -8.71 -23.82
N ALA A 31 -26.85 -7.84 -24.12
CA ALA A 31 -26.03 -7.99 -25.31
C ALA A 31 -25.44 -9.40 -25.24
N GLU A 32 -25.79 -10.26 -26.19
CA GLU A 32 -25.08 -11.50 -26.41
C GLU A 32 -23.61 -11.13 -26.64
N MET A 33 -22.79 -11.37 -25.61
CA MET A 33 -21.34 -11.34 -25.75
C MET A 33 -20.99 -12.36 -26.84
N LYS A 34 -20.55 -11.86 -27.99
CA LYS A 34 -19.87 -12.71 -28.97
C LYS A 34 -18.63 -13.28 -28.27
N ASP A 35 -18.66 -14.59 -28.09
CA ASP A 35 -17.63 -15.45 -27.54
C ASP A 35 -16.28 -15.19 -28.26
N VAL A 36 -15.31 -14.61 -27.55
CA VAL A 36 -13.93 -14.48 -28.01
C VAL A 36 -13.05 -15.10 -26.94
N SER A 37 -12.50 -16.29 -27.26
CA SER A 37 -11.37 -17.00 -26.62
C SER A 37 -11.51 -17.55 -25.19
N SER A 38 -12.38 -18.53 -24.95
CA SER A 38 -12.25 -19.41 -23.77
C SER A 38 -11.99 -20.87 -24.16
N LEU A 39 -11.02 -21.51 -23.51
CA LEU A 39 -10.94 -22.98 -23.48
C LEU A 39 -12.21 -23.50 -22.80
N LYS A 40 -12.94 -24.44 -23.41
CA LYS A 40 -14.16 -25.00 -22.83
C LYS A 40 -14.06 -26.52 -22.71
N PRO A 41 -14.63 -27.14 -21.67
CA PRO A 41 -14.88 -28.57 -21.65
C PRO A 41 -15.75 -29.00 -22.83
N VAL A 42 -15.35 -30.06 -23.52
CA VAL A 42 -16.06 -30.61 -24.69
C VAL A 42 -16.37 -32.10 -24.56
N PHE A 43 -15.72 -32.80 -23.63
CA PHE A 43 -15.98 -34.22 -23.38
C PHE A 43 -15.58 -34.61 -21.95
N LEU A 44 -16.36 -35.50 -21.33
CA LEU A 44 -16.12 -36.08 -20.00
C LEU A 44 -15.88 -37.59 -20.10
N ALA A 45 -15.03 -38.13 -19.24
CA ALA A 45 -14.93 -39.56 -18.96
C ALA A 45 -14.74 -39.78 -17.46
N SER A 46 -15.28 -40.88 -16.93
CA SER A 46 -15.19 -41.25 -15.52
C SER A 46 -14.62 -42.66 -15.41
N GLY A 47 -13.64 -42.83 -14.54
CA GLY A 47 -13.30 -44.15 -14.00
C GLY A 47 -14.15 -44.47 -12.78
N THR A 48 -13.67 -45.38 -11.93
CA THR A 48 -14.36 -45.69 -10.68
C THR A 48 -14.39 -44.48 -9.76
N ASP A 49 -13.24 -43.82 -9.58
CA ASP A 49 -13.06 -42.75 -8.59
C ASP A 49 -12.25 -41.55 -9.12
N HIS A 50 -12.12 -41.42 -10.44
CA HIS A 50 -11.47 -40.29 -11.09
C HIS A 50 -12.24 -39.80 -12.30
N MET A 51 -12.03 -38.54 -12.65
CA MET A 51 -12.65 -37.87 -13.79
C MET A 51 -11.59 -37.35 -14.73
N LEU A 52 -11.91 -37.39 -16.03
CA LEU A 52 -11.14 -36.80 -17.11
C LEU A 52 -12.03 -35.83 -17.89
N VAL A 53 -11.45 -34.71 -18.28
CA VAL A 53 -12.10 -33.67 -19.09
C VAL A 53 -11.22 -33.32 -20.26
N LEU A 54 -11.80 -33.39 -21.47
CA LEU A 54 -11.21 -32.86 -22.68
C LEU A 54 -11.60 -31.39 -22.84
N LEU A 55 -10.62 -30.54 -23.06
CA LEU A 55 -10.81 -29.13 -23.40
C LEU A 55 -10.83 -28.93 -24.92
N SER A 56 -11.43 -27.83 -25.37
CA SER A 56 -11.63 -27.50 -26.78
C SER A 56 -10.34 -27.29 -27.59
N ASP A 57 -9.19 -27.13 -26.93
CA ASP A 57 -7.87 -27.08 -27.55
C ASP A 57 -7.21 -28.46 -27.73
N GLY A 58 -7.88 -29.53 -27.27
CA GLY A 58 -7.35 -30.89 -27.31
C GLY A 58 -6.46 -31.25 -26.12
N THR A 59 -6.36 -30.40 -25.09
CA THR A 59 -5.68 -30.75 -23.84
C THR A 59 -6.62 -31.39 -22.82
N VAL A 60 -6.06 -32.13 -21.85
CA VAL A 60 -6.83 -32.90 -20.87
C VAL A 60 -6.61 -32.40 -19.45
N ARG A 61 -7.67 -32.41 -18.64
CA ARG A 61 -7.63 -32.22 -17.19
C ARG A 61 -8.15 -33.48 -16.49
N ALA A 62 -7.62 -33.77 -15.30
CA ALA A 62 -8.00 -34.92 -14.49
C ALA A 62 -8.04 -34.57 -13.00
N TRP A 63 -8.90 -35.25 -12.25
CA TRP A 63 -8.97 -35.17 -10.78
C TRP A 63 -9.60 -36.44 -10.18
N GLY A 64 -9.58 -36.56 -8.85
CA GLY A 64 -10.04 -37.70 -8.09
C GLY A 64 -8.90 -38.53 -7.52
N VAL A 65 -9.11 -39.83 -7.37
CA VAL A 65 -8.11 -40.79 -6.87
C VAL A 65 -6.98 -40.99 -7.88
N ASN A 66 -5.74 -41.09 -7.37
CA ASN A 66 -4.54 -41.25 -8.20
C ASN A 66 -3.53 -42.31 -7.71
N TYR A 67 -3.94 -43.31 -6.93
CA TYR A 67 -3.00 -44.26 -6.30
C TYR A 67 -2.14 -45.05 -7.29
N THR A 68 -2.59 -45.21 -8.53
CA THR A 68 -1.89 -45.90 -9.62
C THR A 68 -1.52 -44.96 -10.75
N GLY A 69 -1.57 -43.64 -10.55
CA GLY A 69 -1.23 -42.67 -11.60
C GLY A 69 -2.32 -42.45 -12.65
N GLN A 70 -3.57 -42.89 -12.42
CA GLN A 70 -4.70 -42.77 -13.37
C GLN A 70 -5.06 -41.33 -13.77
N LEU A 71 -4.59 -40.32 -13.03
CA LEU A 71 -4.72 -38.92 -13.41
C LEU A 71 -3.70 -38.50 -14.47
N GLY A 72 -2.59 -39.22 -14.62
CA GLY A 72 -1.57 -38.95 -15.64
C GLY A 72 -0.79 -37.65 -15.39
N ILE A 73 -0.62 -37.28 -14.13
CA ILE A 73 -0.06 -36.00 -13.68
C ILE A 73 1.43 -36.09 -13.28
N GLY A 74 2.09 -37.21 -13.58
CA GLY A 74 3.48 -37.45 -13.18
C GLY A 74 3.70 -37.77 -11.70
N SER A 75 2.62 -37.94 -10.93
CA SER A 75 2.64 -38.38 -9.53
C SER A 75 1.49 -39.36 -9.26
N THR A 76 1.45 -39.93 -8.05
CA THR A 76 0.35 -40.76 -7.54
C THR A 76 -0.51 -40.04 -6.48
N GLN A 77 -0.38 -38.71 -6.39
CA GLN A 77 -1.16 -37.91 -5.44
C GLN A 77 -2.57 -37.65 -5.98
N SER A 78 -3.58 -37.89 -5.14
CA SER A 78 -4.98 -37.58 -5.42
C SER A 78 -5.26 -36.08 -5.28
N PHE A 79 -6.16 -35.55 -6.10
CA PHE A 79 -6.54 -34.14 -6.10
C PHE A 79 -8.04 -33.99 -6.27
N ASN A 80 -8.66 -33.04 -5.57
CA ASN A 80 -10.09 -32.74 -5.71
C ASN A 80 -10.36 -31.56 -6.66
N PHE A 81 -9.35 -31.13 -7.42
CA PHE A 81 -9.43 -30.08 -8.43
C PHE A 81 -8.68 -30.51 -9.69
N ALA A 82 -8.96 -29.83 -10.79
CA ALA A 82 -8.47 -30.18 -12.11
C ALA A 82 -6.95 -29.99 -12.26
N MET A 83 -6.26 -31.06 -12.66
CA MET A 83 -4.83 -31.09 -12.94
C MET A 83 -4.59 -31.44 -14.42
N PRO A 84 -3.65 -30.81 -15.15
CA PRO A 84 -3.34 -31.21 -16.51
C PRO A 84 -2.67 -32.56 -16.58
N VAL A 85 -3.03 -33.29 -17.63
CA VAL A 85 -2.46 -34.60 -17.95
C VAL A 85 -1.22 -34.41 -18.82
N TYR A 86 -0.17 -35.18 -18.54
CA TYR A 86 1.08 -35.15 -19.26
C TYR A 86 1.32 -36.44 -20.04
N GLN A 87 2.02 -36.29 -21.16
CA GLN A 87 2.51 -37.38 -21.98
C GLN A 87 4.03 -37.50 -21.87
N GLN A 88 4.54 -38.71 -22.11
CA GLN A 88 5.97 -38.99 -22.19
C GLN A 88 6.35 -39.53 -23.57
N VAL A 89 7.31 -38.88 -24.25
CA VAL A 89 7.79 -39.28 -25.58
C VAL A 89 9.31 -39.25 -25.59
N GLY A 90 9.94 -40.41 -25.79
CA GLY A 90 11.41 -40.52 -25.80
C GLY A 90 12.06 -40.00 -24.51
N GLY A 91 11.42 -40.26 -23.35
CA GLY A 91 11.89 -39.78 -22.05
C GLY A 91 11.58 -38.32 -21.73
N LYS A 92 10.95 -37.56 -22.64
CA LYS A 92 10.58 -36.15 -22.42
C LYS A 92 9.11 -36.01 -22.03
N THR A 93 8.85 -35.20 -21.01
CA THR A 93 7.50 -34.88 -20.53
C THR A 93 6.96 -33.61 -21.21
N SER A 94 5.71 -33.65 -21.63
CA SER A 94 4.98 -32.50 -22.19
C SER A 94 3.48 -32.62 -21.87
N LEU A 95 2.70 -31.55 -22.07
CA LEU A 95 1.24 -31.63 -21.93
C LEU A 95 0.66 -32.62 -22.95
N LEU A 96 -0.31 -33.43 -22.52
CA LEU A 96 -1.08 -34.26 -23.43
C LEU A 96 -1.99 -33.34 -24.27
N SER A 97 -1.75 -33.30 -25.57
CA SER A 97 -2.45 -32.45 -26.54
C SER A 97 -3.04 -33.28 -27.70
N ASP A 98 -3.79 -32.59 -28.57
CA ASP A 98 -4.41 -33.14 -29.78
C ASP A 98 -5.37 -34.31 -29.51
N VAL A 99 -5.93 -34.38 -28.30
CA VAL A 99 -6.90 -35.39 -27.90
C VAL A 99 -8.27 -35.07 -28.49
N THR A 100 -8.99 -36.12 -28.88
CA THR A 100 -10.34 -36.04 -29.50
C THR A 100 -11.38 -36.88 -28.78
N ALA A 101 -10.95 -37.91 -28.03
CA ALA A 101 -11.83 -38.69 -27.17
C ALA A 101 -11.06 -39.23 -25.96
N LEU A 102 -11.79 -39.52 -24.89
CA LEU A 102 -11.29 -40.07 -23.64
C LEU A 102 -12.10 -41.32 -23.27
N ALA A 103 -11.45 -42.28 -22.64
CA ALA A 103 -12.07 -43.37 -21.91
C ALA A 103 -11.32 -43.57 -20.59
N ALA A 104 -12.01 -44.09 -19.59
CA ALA A 104 -11.42 -44.39 -18.30
C ALA A 104 -11.92 -45.77 -17.86
N GLY A 105 -10.99 -46.59 -17.38
CA GLY A 105 -11.31 -47.81 -16.65
C GLY A 105 -11.30 -47.57 -15.15
N ALA A 106 -11.19 -48.62 -14.35
CA ALA A 106 -11.29 -48.51 -12.90
C ALA A 106 -10.21 -47.60 -12.29
N GLN A 107 -8.97 -47.86 -12.73
CA GLN A 107 -7.74 -47.26 -12.19
C GLN A 107 -6.74 -46.93 -13.31
N PHE A 108 -7.23 -46.78 -14.53
CA PHE A 108 -6.42 -46.41 -15.70
C PHE A 108 -7.26 -45.57 -16.68
N SER A 109 -6.57 -44.95 -17.63
CA SER A 109 -7.13 -43.95 -18.52
C SER A 109 -6.58 -44.11 -19.93
N VAL A 110 -7.41 -43.73 -20.91
CA VAL A 110 -7.11 -43.88 -22.34
C VAL A 110 -7.51 -42.60 -23.07
N ALA A 111 -6.63 -42.13 -23.96
CA ALA A 111 -6.90 -40.99 -24.83
C ALA A 111 -6.72 -41.38 -26.30
N LEU A 112 -7.61 -40.89 -27.16
CA LEU A 112 -7.52 -40.98 -28.61
C LEU A 112 -7.10 -39.62 -29.16
N LYS A 113 -5.97 -39.58 -29.87
CA LYS A 113 -5.50 -38.36 -30.54
C LYS A 113 -6.07 -38.23 -31.95
N LYS A 114 -6.02 -37.01 -32.48
CA LYS A 114 -6.51 -36.62 -33.81
C LYS A 114 -5.86 -37.40 -34.95
N ASP A 115 -4.62 -37.84 -34.76
CA ASP A 115 -3.89 -38.68 -35.70
C ASP A 115 -4.32 -40.16 -35.68
N GLY A 116 -5.27 -40.53 -34.82
CA GLY A 116 -5.77 -41.89 -34.66
C GLY A 116 -4.92 -42.75 -33.72
N THR A 117 -3.93 -42.19 -33.03
CA THR A 117 -3.12 -42.91 -32.04
C THR A 117 -3.81 -42.98 -30.67
N VAL A 118 -3.59 -44.09 -29.97
CA VAL A 118 -4.14 -44.34 -28.63
C VAL A 118 -3.04 -44.21 -27.59
N TRP A 119 -3.34 -43.55 -26.49
CA TRP A 119 -2.41 -43.29 -25.38
C TRP A 119 -3.01 -43.77 -24.07
N THR A 120 -2.22 -44.45 -23.24
CA THR A 120 -2.69 -45.11 -22.00
C THR A 120 -1.79 -44.79 -20.80
N TRP A 121 -2.40 -44.65 -19.62
CA TRP A 121 -1.73 -44.44 -18.34
C TRP A 121 -2.58 -44.95 -17.17
N GLY A 122 -1.98 -45.06 -15.98
CA GLY A 122 -2.59 -45.62 -14.77
C GLY A 122 -2.14 -47.04 -14.47
N ALA A 123 -3.01 -47.84 -13.87
CA ALA A 123 -2.73 -49.23 -13.49
C ALA A 123 -2.43 -50.13 -14.70
N ASP A 124 -1.54 -51.11 -14.51
CA ASP A 124 -1.15 -52.10 -15.52
C ASP A 124 -0.98 -53.52 -14.95
N LEU A 125 -1.60 -53.81 -13.79
CA LEU A 125 -1.50 -55.12 -13.13
C LEU A 125 -2.22 -56.25 -13.90
N ASN A 126 -3.17 -55.90 -14.76
CA ASN A 126 -3.89 -56.81 -15.64
C ASN A 126 -3.63 -56.49 -17.13
N GLU A 127 -2.49 -55.83 -17.40
CA GLU A 127 -2.08 -55.39 -18.74
C GLU A 127 -3.07 -54.39 -19.39
N GLU A 128 -3.74 -53.58 -18.58
CA GLU A 128 -4.76 -52.62 -18.99
C GLU A 128 -4.24 -51.56 -19.98
N LEU A 129 -2.93 -51.28 -19.96
CA LEU A 129 -2.33 -50.25 -20.79
C LEU A 129 -2.03 -50.73 -22.21
N GLY A 130 -2.03 -52.04 -22.48
CA GLY A 130 -1.91 -52.59 -23.83
C GLY A 130 -0.53 -52.39 -24.47
N ARG A 131 0.51 -52.22 -23.65
CA ARG A 131 1.87 -51.88 -24.10
C ARG A 131 2.88 -52.48 -23.14
N ASP A 132 4.14 -52.53 -23.56
CA ASP A 132 5.21 -52.86 -22.62
C ASP A 132 5.41 -51.73 -21.61
N THR A 133 5.46 -52.10 -20.33
CA THR A 133 5.68 -51.20 -19.19
C THR A 133 6.80 -51.75 -18.31
N ASP A 134 7.57 -50.84 -17.70
CA ASP A 134 8.66 -51.19 -16.77
C ASP A 134 8.16 -51.39 -15.32
N GLY A 135 6.85 -51.37 -15.09
CA GLY A 135 6.24 -51.44 -13.75
C GLY A 135 4.74 -51.69 -13.78
N TYR A 136 4.14 -51.76 -12.59
CA TYR A 136 2.72 -52.11 -12.41
C TYR A 136 1.74 -50.96 -12.69
N TRP A 137 2.25 -49.78 -13.01
CA TRP A 137 1.47 -48.60 -13.38
C TRP A 137 2.35 -47.55 -14.08
N SER A 138 1.73 -46.59 -14.78
CA SER A 138 2.39 -45.41 -15.35
C SER A 138 1.68 -44.13 -14.95
N THR A 139 2.44 -43.11 -14.53
CA THR A 139 1.92 -41.78 -14.16
C THR A 139 1.88 -40.80 -15.33
N TYR A 140 2.23 -41.23 -16.53
CA TYR A 140 2.23 -40.44 -17.76
C TYR A 140 1.52 -41.18 -18.90
N ALA A 141 0.85 -40.44 -19.77
CA ALA A 141 0.30 -40.98 -21.01
C ALA A 141 1.42 -41.38 -21.96
N GLU A 142 1.37 -42.61 -22.47
CA GLU A 142 2.27 -43.10 -23.51
C GLU A 142 1.51 -43.85 -24.60
N LYS A 143 2.08 -43.89 -25.79
CA LYS A 143 1.44 -44.45 -26.98
C LYS A 143 1.36 -45.98 -26.91
N VAL A 144 0.21 -46.52 -27.31
CA VAL A 144 0.01 -47.94 -27.58
C VAL A 144 0.45 -48.23 -29.01
N GLU A 145 1.44 -49.11 -29.17
CA GLU A 145 1.98 -49.49 -30.48
C GLU A 145 1.20 -50.66 -31.11
N GLY A 146 1.27 -50.77 -32.44
CA GLY A 146 0.67 -51.88 -33.18
C GLY A 146 -0.83 -51.76 -33.50
N LEU A 147 -1.48 -50.66 -33.09
CA LEU A 147 -2.86 -50.35 -33.50
C LEU A 147 -2.91 -49.70 -34.89
N PRO A 148 -3.97 -49.98 -35.69
CA PRO A 148 -4.29 -49.19 -36.88
C PRO A 148 -4.80 -47.79 -36.50
N GLU A 149 -5.18 -46.96 -37.47
CA GLU A 149 -5.83 -45.68 -37.18
C GLU A 149 -7.16 -45.88 -36.47
N ILE A 150 -7.24 -45.44 -35.21
CA ILE A 150 -8.42 -45.62 -34.36
C ILE A 150 -9.40 -44.46 -34.54
N ALA A 151 -10.69 -44.80 -34.51
CA ALA A 151 -11.84 -43.90 -34.63
C ALA A 151 -12.59 -43.73 -33.30
N GLN A 152 -12.59 -44.76 -32.44
CA GLN A 152 -13.25 -44.72 -31.13
C GLN A 152 -12.50 -45.62 -30.14
N ILE A 153 -12.51 -45.23 -28.87
CA ILE A 153 -12.00 -46.01 -27.74
C ILE A 153 -13.12 -46.23 -26.70
N SER A 154 -13.02 -47.30 -25.94
CA SER A 154 -13.83 -47.56 -24.74
C SER A 154 -13.06 -48.44 -23.77
N SER A 155 -13.27 -48.26 -22.47
CA SER A 155 -12.61 -49.06 -21.43
C SER A 155 -13.63 -49.62 -20.45
N GLY A 156 -13.42 -50.87 -20.04
CA GLY A 156 -14.09 -51.50 -18.91
C GLY A 156 -13.26 -51.33 -17.65
N ASP A 157 -13.48 -52.18 -16.64
CA ASP A 157 -12.76 -52.06 -15.35
C ASP A 157 -11.25 -52.25 -15.55
N ALA A 158 -10.88 -53.27 -16.32
CA ALA A 158 -9.50 -53.73 -16.50
C ALA A 158 -9.20 -54.19 -17.94
N HIS A 159 -9.99 -53.76 -18.93
CA HIS A 159 -9.73 -54.04 -20.36
C HIS A 159 -10.13 -52.85 -21.22
N SER A 160 -9.61 -52.80 -22.44
CA SER A 160 -9.91 -51.72 -23.38
C SER A 160 -10.29 -52.25 -24.76
N LEU A 161 -11.08 -51.46 -25.46
CA LEU A 161 -11.53 -51.67 -26.83
C LEU A 161 -11.13 -50.46 -27.68
N ALA A 162 -10.66 -50.72 -28.89
CA ALA A 162 -10.40 -49.71 -29.91
C ALA A 162 -11.09 -50.12 -31.23
N LEU A 163 -11.91 -49.22 -31.76
CA LEU A 163 -12.53 -49.33 -33.07
C LEU A 163 -11.66 -48.62 -34.09
N ALA A 164 -11.12 -49.37 -35.05
CA ALA A 164 -10.36 -48.82 -36.16
C ALA A 164 -11.28 -48.14 -37.19
N LYS A 165 -10.74 -47.17 -37.95
CA LYS A 165 -11.47 -46.46 -39.02
C LYS A 165 -11.97 -47.40 -40.14
N ASP A 166 -11.36 -48.57 -40.31
CA ASP A 166 -11.78 -49.59 -41.27
C ASP A 166 -12.98 -50.44 -40.78
N GLY A 167 -13.40 -50.26 -39.52
CA GLY A 167 -14.50 -51.00 -38.91
C GLY A 167 -14.09 -52.30 -38.22
N THR A 168 -12.79 -52.56 -38.06
CA THR A 168 -12.26 -53.65 -37.22
C THR A 168 -12.18 -53.26 -35.75
N VAL A 169 -12.27 -54.23 -34.83
CA VAL A 169 -12.17 -54.00 -33.39
C VAL A 169 -10.94 -54.67 -32.82
N TRP A 170 -10.25 -53.96 -31.95
CA TRP A 170 -9.06 -54.39 -31.22
C TRP A 170 -9.33 -54.31 -29.72
N ALA A 171 -8.73 -55.22 -28.96
CA ALA A 171 -8.92 -55.29 -27.51
C ALA A 171 -7.65 -55.75 -26.80
N TRP A 172 -7.49 -55.37 -25.53
CA TRP A 172 -6.37 -55.77 -24.67
C TRP A 172 -6.75 -55.69 -23.18
N GLY A 173 -5.88 -56.19 -22.31
CA GLY A 173 -6.05 -56.23 -20.86
C GLY A 173 -6.63 -57.55 -20.34
N PHE A 174 -7.41 -57.47 -19.26
CA PHE A 174 -7.96 -58.62 -18.55
C PHE A 174 -8.86 -59.50 -19.41
N ASN A 175 -8.60 -60.81 -19.45
CA ASN A 175 -9.30 -61.74 -20.34
C ASN A 175 -9.81 -63.04 -19.67
N PHE A 176 -10.08 -63.01 -18.36
CA PHE A 176 -10.50 -64.20 -17.62
C PHE A 176 -11.80 -64.84 -18.18
N ASN A 177 -12.82 -64.02 -18.46
CA ASN A 177 -14.09 -64.48 -19.04
C ASN A 177 -14.18 -64.27 -20.56
N GLY A 178 -13.08 -63.98 -21.25
CA GLY A 178 -13.09 -63.77 -22.70
C GLY A 178 -13.45 -62.35 -23.16
N MET A 179 -13.29 -61.32 -22.32
CA MET A 179 -13.65 -59.91 -22.60
C MET A 179 -12.91 -59.31 -23.81
N VAL A 180 -11.77 -59.88 -24.17
CA VAL A 180 -10.96 -59.49 -25.33
C VAL A 180 -11.54 -60.02 -26.64
N GLY A 181 -12.28 -61.13 -26.63
CA GLY A 181 -13.02 -61.60 -27.80
C GLY A 181 -12.16 -62.27 -28.88
N ASP A 182 -10.98 -62.79 -28.54
CA ASP A 182 -10.05 -63.45 -29.46
C ASP A 182 -10.22 -64.99 -29.51
N GLY A 183 -11.22 -65.52 -28.79
CA GLY A 183 -11.47 -66.94 -28.62
C GLY A 183 -10.81 -67.58 -27.40
N THR A 184 -9.97 -66.85 -26.66
CA THR A 184 -9.30 -67.34 -25.45
C THR A 184 -10.03 -66.91 -24.18
N SER A 185 -9.89 -67.71 -23.11
CA SER A 185 -10.46 -67.43 -21.77
C SER A 185 -9.80 -68.35 -20.73
N GLY A 186 -9.82 -68.00 -19.44
CA GLY A 186 -9.31 -68.84 -18.36
C GLY A 186 -8.46 -68.10 -17.33
N ASN A 187 -7.98 -68.84 -16.33
CA ASN A 187 -7.18 -68.27 -15.24
C ASN A 187 -5.86 -67.67 -15.74
N MET A 188 -5.50 -66.48 -15.25
CA MET A 188 -4.32 -65.72 -15.65
C MET A 188 -4.21 -65.43 -17.17
N ASN A 189 -5.35 -65.39 -17.87
CA ASN A 189 -5.37 -64.98 -19.27
C ASN A 189 -5.52 -63.46 -19.38
N TYR A 190 -4.52 -62.81 -19.98
CA TYR A 190 -4.48 -61.38 -20.25
C TYR A 190 -3.95 -61.16 -21.67
N ALA A 191 -4.45 -60.14 -22.36
CA ALA A 191 -3.92 -59.72 -23.65
C ALA A 191 -3.02 -58.51 -23.42
N LYS A 192 -1.70 -58.75 -23.31
CA LYS A 192 -0.73 -57.68 -23.05
C LYS A 192 -0.67 -56.62 -24.14
N LEU A 193 -0.78 -57.05 -25.39
CA LEU A 193 -0.78 -56.17 -26.56
C LEU A 193 -2.15 -56.23 -27.24
N PRO A 194 -2.52 -55.21 -28.03
CA PRO A 194 -3.79 -55.19 -28.74
C PRO A 194 -3.92 -56.39 -29.68
N VAL A 195 -5.04 -57.09 -29.57
CA VAL A 195 -5.42 -58.18 -30.47
C VAL A 195 -6.73 -57.86 -31.19
N GLN A 196 -6.83 -58.26 -32.45
CA GLN A 196 -8.05 -58.07 -33.21
C GLN A 196 -9.12 -59.07 -32.79
N VAL A 197 -10.32 -58.57 -32.50
CA VAL A 197 -11.49 -59.36 -32.08
C VAL A 197 -11.93 -60.32 -33.19
N LYS A 198 -12.29 -61.54 -32.81
CA LYS A 198 -12.67 -62.63 -33.71
C LYS A 198 -14.13 -63.03 -33.51
N THR A 199 -14.81 -63.44 -34.57
CA THR A 199 -16.13 -64.10 -34.50
C THR A 199 -16.03 -65.62 -34.49
N ALA A 200 -14.88 -66.16 -34.93
CA ALA A 200 -14.50 -67.56 -34.87
C ALA A 200 -12.97 -67.68 -34.98
N ALA A 201 -12.40 -68.87 -34.79
CA ALA A 201 -10.94 -69.09 -34.73
C ALA A 201 -10.11 -68.38 -35.83
N ASN A 202 -10.65 -68.29 -37.05
CA ASN A 202 -10.01 -67.68 -38.22
C ASN A 202 -10.87 -66.61 -38.90
N THR A 203 -11.80 -65.99 -38.19
CA THR A 203 -12.69 -64.96 -38.75
C THR A 203 -12.74 -63.76 -37.82
N TYR A 204 -12.50 -62.57 -38.38
CA TYR A 204 -12.42 -61.34 -37.61
C TYR A 204 -13.74 -60.60 -37.56
N LEU A 205 -13.99 -59.90 -36.45
CA LEU A 205 -15.10 -58.98 -36.33
C LEU A 205 -14.83 -57.75 -37.21
N THR A 206 -15.77 -57.44 -38.09
CA THR A 206 -15.70 -56.35 -39.07
C THR A 206 -17.04 -55.62 -39.14
N ASP A 207 -17.10 -54.52 -39.88
CA ASP A 207 -18.30 -53.69 -40.08
C ASP A 207 -18.91 -53.16 -38.77
N ILE A 208 -18.04 -52.80 -37.83
CA ILE A 208 -18.42 -52.15 -36.58
C ILE A 208 -18.47 -50.64 -36.75
N LYS A 209 -19.47 -50.02 -36.13
CA LYS A 209 -19.75 -48.59 -36.11
C LYS A 209 -19.47 -47.97 -34.74
N LYS A 210 -19.72 -48.70 -33.65
CA LYS A 210 -19.39 -48.27 -32.27
C LYS A 210 -18.95 -49.44 -31.42
N VAL A 211 -18.11 -49.18 -30.43
CA VAL A 211 -17.75 -50.12 -29.36
C VAL A 211 -18.07 -49.52 -28.00
N GLN A 212 -18.39 -50.38 -27.04
CA GLN A 212 -18.60 -50.00 -25.64
C GLN A 212 -18.16 -51.17 -24.74
N ALA A 213 -17.44 -50.88 -23.68
CA ALA A 213 -17.07 -51.86 -22.65
C ALA A 213 -17.90 -51.61 -21.39
N GLY A 214 -18.43 -52.69 -20.81
CA GLY A 214 -18.86 -52.68 -19.40
C GLY A 214 -17.76 -53.20 -18.50
N GLN A 215 -18.06 -53.47 -17.24
CA GLN A 215 -17.03 -53.79 -16.24
C GLN A 215 -16.21 -55.01 -16.67
N PHE A 216 -16.89 -56.06 -17.13
CA PHE A 216 -16.28 -57.33 -17.51
C PHE A 216 -16.88 -57.93 -18.79
N HIS A 217 -17.48 -57.10 -19.64
CA HIS A 217 -18.02 -57.49 -20.95
C HIS A 217 -17.81 -56.39 -21.98
N SER A 218 -18.00 -56.75 -23.23
CA SER A 218 -17.74 -55.90 -24.38
C SER A 218 -18.94 -55.95 -25.33
N LEU A 219 -19.25 -54.81 -25.94
CA LEU A 219 -20.33 -54.62 -26.90
C LEU A 219 -19.78 -54.00 -28.19
N ALA A 220 -20.36 -54.41 -29.32
CA ALA A 220 -20.12 -53.80 -30.62
C ALA A 220 -21.45 -53.54 -31.34
N LEU A 221 -21.62 -52.31 -31.83
CA LEU A 221 -22.70 -51.93 -32.73
C LEU A 221 -22.22 -52.08 -34.17
N THR A 222 -22.86 -52.96 -34.92
CA THR A 222 -22.60 -53.14 -36.36
C THR A 222 -23.15 -51.95 -37.17
N LYS A 223 -22.63 -51.74 -38.39
CA LYS A 223 -23.15 -50.72 -39.32
C LYS A 223 -24.61 -50.95 -39.73
N THR A 224 -25.13 -52.17 -39.59
CA THR A 224 -26.53 -52.53 -39.86
C THR A 224 -27.47 -52.26 -38.69
N GLY A 225 -26.97 -51.78 -37.55
CA GLY A 225 -27.77 -51.47 -36.37
C GLY A 225 -27.98 -52.65 -35.42
N ARG A 226 -27.31 -53.80 -35.64
CA ARG A 226 -27.30 -54.94 -34.71
C ARG A 226 -26.25 -54.79 -33.62
N VAL A 227 -26.51 -55.37 -32.44
CA VAL A 227 -25.59 -55.37 -31.29
C VAL A 227 -25.02 -56.77 -31.04
N MET A 228 -23.69 -56.84 -30.93
CA MET A 228 -22.98 -58.05 -30.52
C MET A 228 -22.34 -57.85 -29.14
N ALA A 229 -22.24 -58.91 -28.35
CA ALA A 229 -21.70 -58.91 -27.00
C ALA A 229 -20.75 -60.09 -26.73
N TRP A 230 -19.73 -59.92 -25.90
CA TRP A 230 -18.85 -60.99 -25.42
C TRP A 230 -18.24 -60.67 -24.05
N GLY A 231 -17.58 -61.65 -23.43
CA GLY A 231 -17.00 -61.58 -22.08
C GLY A 231 -17.83 -62.30 -21.03
N ALA A 232 -17.81 -61.79 -19.80
CA ALA A 232 -18.56 -62.34 -18.67
C ALA A 232 -20.07 -62.31 -18.92
N ASN A 233 -20.81 -63.29 -18.39
CA ASN A 233 -22.28 -63.35 -18.54
C ASN A 233 -23.03 -63.92 -17.32
N GLN A 234 -22.35 -64.05 -16.18
CA GLN A 234 -22.95 -64.57 -14.96
C GLN A 234 -24.13 -63.70 -14.49
N ASN A 235 -24.06 -62.38 -14.76
CA ASN A 235 -25.11 -61.40 -14.49
C ASN A 235 -25.98 -61.08 -15.71
N ARG A 236 -25.96 -61.95 -16.73
CA ARG A 236 -26.79 -61.84 -17.95
C ARG A 236 -26.45 -60.65 -18.86
N GLN A 237 -25.30 -60.01 -18.65
CA GLN A 237 -24.90 -58.77 -19.33
C GLN A 237 -24.71 -58.90 -20.85
N LEU A 238 -24.66 -60.11 -21.41
CA LEU A 238 -24.54 -60.31 -22.86
C LEU A 238 -25.88 -60.31 -23.61
N GLY A 239 -27.03 -60.48 -22.94
CA GLY A 239 -28.33 -60.40 -23.60
C GLY A 239 -28.63 -61.49 -24.65
N ASP A 240 -27.88 -62.61 -24.64
CA ASP A 240 -27.98 -63.71 -25.61
C ASP A 240 -29.04 -64.77 -25.23
N GLY A 241 -29.86 -64.49 -24.21
CA GLY A 241 -30.81 -65.42 -23.62
C GLY A 241 -30.20 -66.41 -22.64
N THR A 242 -28.89 -66.37 -22.40
CA THR A 242 -28.17 -67.33 -21.54
C THR A 242 -27.48 -66.66 -20.35
N GLY A 243 -26.79 -67.47 -19.55
CA GLY A 243 -25.93 -67.05 -18.44
C GLY A 243 -24.46 -67.41 -18.62
N THR A 244 -24.06 -67.74 -19.85
CA THR A 244 -22.75 -68.33 -20.15
C THR A 244 -21.84 -67.29 -20.77
N SER A 245 -20.63 -67.14 -20.22
CA SER A 245 -19.60 -66.25 -20.75
C SER A 245 -19.18 -66.67 -22.17
N ARG A 246 -18.79 -65.70 -23.00
CA ARG A 246 -18.44 -65.92 -24.41
C ARG A 246 -17.08 -65.32 -24.72
N SER A 247 -16.16 -66.12 -25.26
CA SER A 247 -14.86 -65.63 -25.77
C SER A 247 -14.90 -65.18 -27.23
N TYR A 248 -16.07 -65.30 -27.88
CA TYR A 248 -16.37 -64.74 -29.20
C TYR A 248 -17.67 -63.91 -29.13
N PRO A 249 -17.81 -62.83 -29.91
CA PRO A 249 -19.05 -62.05 -30.03
C PRO A 249 -20.27 -62.91 -30.38
N VAL A 250 -21.37 -62.69 -29.66
CA VAL A 250 -22.71 -63.26 -29.90
C VAL A 250 -23.75 -62.16 -30.04
N ASP A 251 -24.87 -62.42 -30.71
CA ASP A 251 -25.96 -61.45 -30.82
C ASP A 251 -26.67 -61.19 -29.50
N VAL A 252 -26.91 -59.91 -29.21
CA VAL A 252 -27.92 -59.48 -28.22
C VAL A 252 -29.30 -59.73 -28.84
N THR A 253 -30.22 -60.30 -28.06
CA THR A 253 -31.55 -60.70 -28.55
C THR A 253 -32.67 -60.06 -27.75
N VAL A 254 -33.84 -59.90 -28.36
CA VAL A 254 -35.08 -59.52 -27.68
C VAL A 254 -35.91 -60.76 -27.30
N ASN A 255 -37.03 -60.57 -26.60
CA ASN A 255 -37.80 -61.66 -25.98
C ASN A 255 -38.27 -62.78 -26.94
N ASP A 256 -38.48 -62.48 -28.22
CA ASP A 256 -38.85 -63.49 -29.24
C ASP A 256 -37.65 -64.29 -29.78
N GLY A 257 -36.43 -63.97 -29.33
CA GLY A 257 -35.18 -64.60 -29.73
C GLY A 257 -34.51 -63.97 -30.96
N SER A 258 -35.12 -62.99 -31.61
CA SER A 258 -34.51 -62.26 -32.73
C SER A 258 -33.40 -61.31 -32.25
N PRO A 259 -32.40 -61.00 -33.10
CA PRO A 259 -31.36 -60.02 -32.77
C PRO A 259 -31.95 -58.62 -32.53
N LEU A 260 -31.42 -57.92 -31.52
CA LEU A 260 -31.69 -56.50 -31.32
C LEU A 260 -31.11 -55.70 -32.50
N ASP A 261 -31.97 -54.93 -33.17
CA ASP A 261 -31.64 -54.16 -34.36
C ASP A 261 -32.06 -52.68 -34.25
N HIS A 262 -31.77 -51.90 -35.30
CA HIS A 262 -32.04 -50.46 -35.40
C HIS A 262 -31.38 -49.63 -34.28
N VAL A 263 -30.29 -50.12 -33.68
CA VAL A 263 -29.58 -49.43 -32.60
C VAL A 263 -28.66 -48.34 -33.14
N THR A 264 -28.61 -47.20 -32.44
CA THR A 264 -27.79 -46.03 -32.78
C THR A 264 -26.79 -45.64 -31.69
N GLN A 265 -27.06 -46.00 -30.43
CA GLN A 265 -26.19 -45.71 -29.28
C GLN A 265 -26.10 -46.91 -28.34
N LEU A 266 -24.98 -47.03 -27.64
CA LEU A 266 -24.71 -48.02 -26.61
C LEU A 266 -24.13 -47.33 -25.38
N ALA A 267 -24.46 -47.83 -24.19
CA ALA A 267 -23.73 -47.53 -22.97
C ALA A 267 -23.63 -48.79 -22.11
N ALA A 268 -22.48 -48.96 -21.48
CA ALA A 268 -22.19 -50.00 -20.51
C ALA A 268 -21.08 -49.47 -19.59
N ALA A 269 -21.15 -49.79 -18.31
CA ALA A 269 -20.08 -49.51 -17.35
C ALA A 269 -20.08 -50.55 -16.22
N GLY A 270 -21.23 -50.81 -15.59
CA GLY A 270 -21.40 -51.89 -14.62
C GLY A 270 -21.66 -53.25 -15.27
N TYR A 271 -22.56 -54.01 -14.65
CA TYR A 271 -22.96 -55.35 -15.09
C TYR A 271 -24.25 -55.36 -15.95
N HIS A 272 -24.64 -54.20 -16.47
CA HIS A 272 -25.80 -54.03 -17.36
C HIS A 272 -25.41 -53.25 -18.62
N SER A 273 -26.31 -53.28 -19.59
CA SER A 273 -26.12 -52.66 -20.89
C SER A 273 -27.37 -51.89 -21.31
N LEU A 274 -27.16 -50.77 -22.00
CA LEU A 274 -28.20 -49.91 -22.54
C LEU A 274 -28.01 -49.72 -24.05
N ALA A 275 -29.11 -49.63 -24.79
CA ALA A 275 -29.11 -49.34 -26.22
C ALA A 275 -30.25 -48.40 -26.60
N VAL A 276 -29.96 -47.38 -27.40
CA VAL A 276 -30.98 -46.48 -27.98
C VAL A 276 -31.22 -46.89 -29.42
N LYS A 277 -32.49 -47.07 -29.80
CA LYS A 277 -32.90 -47.33 -31.19
C LYS A 277 -33.08 -46.02 -31.97
N ASP A 278 -33.15 -46.11 -33.30
CA ASP A 278 -33.35 -44.95 -34.19
C ASP A 278 -34.73 -44.27 -34.02
N ASP A 279 -35.71 -44.99 -33.49
CA ASP A 279 -37.01 -44.46 -33.05
C ASP A 279 -36.96 -43.70 -31.70
N GLY A 280 -35.78 -43.62 -31.07
CA GLY A 280 -35.55 -42.94 -29.79
C GLY A 280 -35.92 -43.75 -28.55
N THR A 281 -36.35 -45.01 -28.69
CA THR A 281 -36.64 -45.90 -27.55
C THR A 281 -35.36 -46.41 -26.88
N LEU A 282 -35.39 -46.54 -25.56
CA LEU A 282 -34.29 -47.08 -24.77
C LEU A 282 -34.55 -48.54 -24.40
N TRP A 283 -33.53 -49.38 -24.56
CA TRP A 283 -33.55 -50.81 -24.25
C TRP A 283 -32.44 -51.17 -23.27
N SER A 284 -32.69 -52.13 -22.38
CA SER A 284 -31.76 -52.54 -21.34
C SER A 284 -31.75 -54.06 -21.11
N TRP A 285 -30.63 -54.59 -20.63
CA TRP A 285 -30.46 -55.99 -20.18
C TRP A 285 -29.27 -56.14 -19.22
N GLY A 286 -29.19 -57.29 -18.56
CA GLY A 286 -28.14 -57.63 -17.60
C GLY A 286 -28.59 -57.60 -16.15
N TYR A 287 -27.69 -57.16 -15.27
CA TYR A 287 -27.93 -57.03 -13.84
C TYR A 287 -29.03 -55.98 -13.53
N ASN A 288 -29.79 -56.18 -12.45
CA ASN A 288 -30.91 -55.29 -12.13
C ASN A 288 -31.25 -55.21 -10.63
N SER A 289 -30.34 -55.58 -9.72
CA SER A 289 -30.72 -55.72 -8.31
C SER A 289 -31.03 -54.38 -7.63
N THR A 290 -30.60 -53.28 -8.23
CA THR A 290 -30.91 -51.91 -7.78
C THR A 290 -31.91 -51.20 -8.70
N GLY A 291 -32.41 -51.88 -9.73
CA GLY A 291 -33.38 -51.35 -10.67
C GLY A 291 -32.76 -50.61 -11.86
N GLU A 292 -31.45 -50.76 -12.09
CA GLU A 292 -30.66 -50.09 -13.13
C GLU A 292 -31.13 -50.36 -14.57
N LEU A 293 -31.96 -51.38 -14.79
CA LEU A 293 -32.58 -51.63 -16.10
C LEU A 293 -33.82 -50.76 -16.35
N GLY A 294 -34.43 -50.15 -15.33
CA GLY A 294 -35.58 -49.26 -15.53
C GLY A 294 -36.87 -49.98 -15.95
N LEU A 295 -37.06 -51.23 -15.50
CA LEU A 295 -38.16 -52.12 -15.92
C LEU A 295 -39.32 -52.18 -14.91
N GLY A 296 -39.31 -51.33 -13.88
CA GLY A 296 -40.31 -51.34 -12.80
C GLY A 296 -40.15 -52.47 -11.77
N HIS A 297 -39.09 -53.28 -11.88
CA HIS A 297 -38.76 -54.37 -10.96
C HIS A 297 -37.24 -54.57 -10.84
N TYR A 298 -36.79 -55.47 -9.94
CA TYR A 298 -35.37 -55.71 -9.62
C TYR A 298 -34.76 -57.02 -10.18
N ASN A 299 -35.47 -57.69 -11.10
CA ASN A 299 -34.99 -58.95 -11.68
C ASN A 299 -34.04 -58.70 -12.87
N MET A 300 -32.89 -59.37 -12.88
CA MET A 300 -31.94 -59.38 -14.00
C MET A 300 -32.59 -59.92 -15.28
N GLN A 301 -32.14 -59.45 -16.46
CA GLN A 301 -32.70 -59.85 -17.76
C GLN A 301 -31.62 -60.42 -18.68
N SER A 302 -31.89 -61.60 -19.25
CA SER A 302 -31.00 -62.25 -20.22
C SER A 302 -31.27 -61.89 -21.67
N ARG A 303 -32.27 -61.03 -21.93
CA ARG A 303 -32.63 -60.51 -23.25
C ARG A 303 -32.93 -59.02 -23.11
N ALA A 304 -32.70 -58.27 -24.16
CA ALA A 304 -33.00 -56.84 -24.21
C ALA A 304 -34.52 -56.61 -24.10
N GLN A 305 -34.90 -55.66 -23.23
CA GLN A 305 -36.28 -55.22 -23.03
C GLN A 305 -36.37 -53.69 -23.12
N PRO A 306 -37.51 -53.14 -23.55
CA PRO A 306 -37.71 -51.70 -23.54
C PRO A 306 -37.74 -51.20 -22.09
N VAL A 307 -36.97 -50.16 -21.81
CA VAL A 307 -37.05 -49.42 -20.55
C VAL A 307 -38.44 -48.81 -20.44
N LEU A 308 -39.01 -48.77 -19.23
CA LEU A 308 -40.37 -48.32 -19.01
C LEU A 308 -40.42 -46.90 -18.47
N ASP A 309 -41.40 -46.10 -18.88
CA ASP A 309 -41.76 -44.85 -18.22
C ASP A 309 -42.60 -45.10 -16.95
N GLU A 310 -42.98 -44.02 -16.26
CA GLU A 310 -43.80 -44.09 -15.05
C GLU A 310 -45.19 -44.72 -15.25
N ASN A 311 -45.68 -44.77 -16.48
CA ASN A 311 -46.97 -45.35 -16.85
C ASN A 311 -46.85 -46.81 -17.34
N GLY A 312 -45.62 -47.36 -17.37
CA GLY A 312 -45.35 -48.71 -17.90
C GLY A 312 -45.29 -48.79 -19.43
N GLY A 313 -45.25 -47.65 -20.14
CA GLY A 313 -45.02 -47.58 -21.58
C GLY A 313 -43.51 -47.51 -21.91
N PRO A 314 -43.09 -47.64 -23.18
CA PRO A 314 -41.69 -47.51 -23.57
C PRO A 314 -41.13 -46.12 -23.29
N PHE A 315 -40.02 -46.05 -22.57
CA PHE A 315 -39.26 -44.82 -22.35
C PHE A 315 -38.54 -44.41 -23.64
N GLY A 316 -38.83 -43.21 -24.12
CA GLY A 316 -38.39 -42.74 -25.44
C GLY A 316 -37.97 -41.27 -25.49
N ASP A 317 -37.71 -40.78 -26.69
CA ASP A 317 -37.11 -39.46 -26.96
C ASP A 317 -35.73 -39.30 -26.30
N VAL A 318 -34.94 -40.39 -26.28
CA VAL A 318 -33.60 -40.40 -25.66
C VAL A 318 -32.54 -39.93 -26.64
N THR A 319 -31.74 -38.95 -26.25
CA THR A 319 -30.69 -38.32 -27.07
C THR A 319 -29.28 -38.70 -26.65
N ALA A 320 -29.07 -39.03 -25.37
CA ALA A 320 -27.80 -39.55 -24.85
C ALA A 320 -28.05 -40.49 -23.66
N ILE A 321 -27.13 -41.41 -23.42
CA ILE A 321 -27.21 -42.40 -22.34
C ILE A 321 -25.88 -42.53 -21.61
N GLY A 322 -25.97 -42.76 -20.30
CA GLY A 322 -24.86 -43.09 -19.43
C GLY A 322 -25.24 -44.28 -18.56
N ALA A 323 -24.35 -45.28 -18.47
CA ALA A 323 -24.49 -46.38 -17.54
C ALA A 323 -23.40 -46.23 -16.49
N GLY A 324 -23.75 -46.33 -15.21
CA GLY A 324 -22.82 -46.38 -14.08
C GLY A 324 -22.62 -47.79 -13.58
N LEU A 325 -22.04 -47.93 -12.39
CA LEU A 325 -21.83 -49.25 -11.77
C LEU A 325 -23.16 -49.90 -11.34
N LEU A 326 -24.04 -49.09 -10.70
CA LEU A 326 -25.32 -49.54 -10.15
C LEU A 326 -26.50 -48.71 -10.66
N HIS A 327 -26.30 -47.71 -11.51
CA HIS A 327 -27.37 -46.82 -11.95
C HIS A 327 -27.25 -46.49 -13.42
N SER A 328 -28.28 -45.85 -13.95
CA SER A 328 -28.40 -45.46 -15.34
C SER A 328 -28.90 -44.03 -15.42
N ALA A 329 -28.50 -43.35 -16.47
CA ALA A 329 -28.90 -42.00 -16.77
C ALA A 329 -29.16 -41.82 -18.27
N ALA A 330 -30.09 -40.92 -18.60
CA ALA A 330 -30.43 -40.58 -19.96
C ALA A 330 -30.70 -39.08 -20.07
N LEU A 331 -30.29 -38.48 -21.19
CA LEU A 331 -30.77 -37.18 -21.64
C LEU A 331 -31.91 -37.40 -22.63
N ARG A 332 -32.97 -36.62 -22.52
CA ARG A 332 -34.10 -36.64 -23.47
C ARG A 332 -34.11 -35.41 -24.37
N GLY A 333 -34.90 -35.45 -25.44
CA GLY A 333 -35.09 -34.35 -26.39
C GLY A 333 -35.66 -33.08 -25.75
N ASP A 334 -36.29 -33.21 -24.58
CA ASP A 334 -36.74 -32.11 -23.73
C ASP A 334 -35.62 -31.42 -22.92
N GLY A 335 -34.36 -31.86 -23.06
CA GLY A 335 -33.20 -31.30 -22.39
C GLY A 335 -33.05 -31.67 -20.92
N CYS A 336 -33.87 -32.58 -20.38
CA CYS A 336 -33.81 -32.99 -18.99
C CYS A 336 -32.92 -34.22 -18.77
N LEU A 337 -32.20 -34.24 -17.64
CA LEU A 337 -31.52 -35.43 -17.13
C LEU A 337 -32.52 -36.35 -16.42
N TRP A 338 -32.53 -37.62 -16.81
CA TRP A 338 -33.32 -38.68 -16.19
C TRP A 338 -32.37 -39.72 -15.59
N THR A 339 -32.63 -40.16 -14.37
CA THR A 339 -31.78 -41.13 -13.66
C THR A 339 -32.63 -42.24 -13.07
N TRP A 340 -32.07 -43.45 -12.89
CA TRP A 340 -32.69 -44.58 -12.18
C TRP A 340 -31.65 -45.62 -11.78
N GLY A 341 -32.03 -46.61 -10.98
CA GLY A 341 -31.18 -47.65 -10.41
C GLY A 341 -30.74 -47.32 -8.98
N GLY A 342 -29.50 -47.69 -8.66
CA GLY A 342 -28.81 -47.46 -7.41
C GLY A 342 -28.82 -46.00 -6.96
N ASN A 343 -29.15 -45.74 -5.68
CA ASN A 343 -28.88 -44.46 -5.02
C ASN A 343 -27.97 -44.60 -3.79
N THR A 344 -27.50 -45.83 -3.53
CA THR A 344 -26.62 -46.21 -2.42
C THR A 344 -25.32 -46.81 -2.94
N ASP A 345 -24.32 -46.86 -2.06
CA ASP A 345 -23.17 -47.72 -2.26
C ASP A 345 -23.51 -49.21 -2.06
N ILE A 346 -22.49 -50.06 -2.18
CA ILE A 346 -22.59 -51.51 -2.01
C ILE A 346 -22.93 -51.95 -0.57
N TYR A 347 -22.78 -51.06 0.42
CA TYR A 347 -23.12 -51.31 1.82
C TYR A 347 -24.54 -50.84 2.16
N GLY A 348 -25.20 -50.14 1.24
CA GLY A 348 -26.55 -49.61 1.41
C GLY A 348 -26.59 -48.18 1.93
N ASP A 349 -25.45 -47.50 2.06
CA ASP A 349 -25.41 -46.10 2.47
C ASP A 349 -25.77 -45.19 1.31
N LEU A 350 -26.63 -44.20 1.56
CA LEU A 350 -27.10 -43.27 0.54
C LEU A 350 -25.94 -42.42 -0.01
N LYS A 351 -25.73 -42.48 -1.34
CA LYS A 351 -24.71 -41.71 -2.06
C LYS A 351 -25.29 -40.71 -3.05
N TYR A 352 -26.60 -40.66 -3.22
CA TYR A 352 -27.30 -39.63 -4.03
C TYR A 352 -26.94 -39.60 -5.52
N GLN A 353 -26.40 -40.68 -6.09
CA GLN A 353 -25.98 -40.72 -7.50
C GLN A 353 -27.11 -40.47 -8.51
N LEU A 354 -28.38 -40.57 -8.09
CA LEU A 354 -29.54 -40.19 -8.90
C LEU A 354 -29.81 -38.68 -8.91
N GLY A 355 -29.28 -37.93 -7.94
CA GLY A 355 -29.46 -36.47 -7.81
C GLY A 355 -30.86 -35.98 -7.49
N ARG A 356 -31.68 -36.87 -6.94
CA ARG A 356 -33.09 -36.66 -6.60
C ARG A 356 -33.51 -37.71 -5.56
N ASP A 357 -34.70 -37.55 -5.00
CA ASP A 357 -35.27 -38.47 -4.01
C ASP A 357 -34.32 -38.72 -2.81
N GLN A 358 -34.00 -37.67 -2.04
CA GLN A 358 -33.04 -37.68 -0.91
C GLN A 358 -33.33 -38.72 0.21
N ASN A 359 -34.44 -39.45 0.12
CA ASN A 359 -34.88 -40.45 1.10
C ASN A 359 -35.12 -41.84 0.48
N ALA A 360 -34.95 -42.02 -0.84
CA ALA A 360 -35.19 -43.30 -1.52
C ALA A 360 -33.85 -44.00 -1.84
N SER A 361 -33.73 -45.26 -1.44
CA SER A 361 -32.50 -46.04 -1.60
C SER A 361 -32.20 -46.42 -3.05
N ASN A 362 -33.21 -46.80 -3.86
CA ASN A 362 -33.07 -47.23 -5.26
C ASN A 362 -34.34 -46.89 -6.06
N SER A 363 -34.25 -46.78 -7.39
CA SER A 363 -35.38 -46.46 -8.27
C SER A 363 -35.45 -47.37 -9.50
N PRO A 364 -36.44 -48.28 -9.64
CA PRO A 364 -36.51 -49.20 -10.78
C PRO A 364 -37.16 -48.61 -12.03
N VAL A 365 -37.43 -47.30 -12.06
CA VAL A 365 -38.08 -46.59 -13.17
C VAL A 365 -37.37 -45.23 -13.38
N PRO A 366 -37.04 -44.85 -14.64
CA PRO A 366 -36.56 -43.51 -14.99
C PRO A 366 -37.45 -42.40 -14.45
N LYS A 367 -36.83 -41.38 -13.88
CA LYS A 367 -37.51 -40.15 -13.45
C LYS A 367 -36.57 -38.95 -13.60
N PRO A 368 -37.10 -37.72 -13.75
CA PRO A 368 -36.30 -36.54 -14.04
C PRO A 368 -35.60 -35.98 -12.79
N VAL A 369 -34.40 -35.43 -12.99
CA VAL A 369 -33.70 -34.59 -12.00
C VAL A 369 -34.24 -33.16 -12.13
N LEU A 370 -35.02 -32.72 -11.13
CA LEU A 370 -35.80 -31.47 -11.18
C LEU A 370 -35.25 -30.36 -10.30
N GLU A 371 -34.22 -30.60 -9.50
CA GLU A 371 -33.64 -29.60 -8.61
C GLU A 371 -32.12 -29.58 -8.72
N THR A 372 -31.58 -28.37 -8.85
CA THR A 372 -30.17 -28.07 -8.69
C THR A 372 -29.89 -27.39 -7.36
N GLU A 373 -28.60 -27.31 -7.01
CA GLU A 373 -28.13 -26.55 -5.86
C GLU A 373 -28.49 -25.06 -5.93
N ASP A 374 -28.49 -24.45 -7.12
CA ASP A 374 -28.87 -23.05 -7.35
C ASP A 374 -30.40 -22.81 -7.46
N GLY A 375 -31.21 -23.86 -7.29
CA GLY A 375 -32.67 -23.77 -7.24
C GLY A 375 -33.36 -23.63 -8.61
N VAL A 376 -32.64 -23.85 -9.71
CA VAL A 376 -33.21 -23.84 -11.06
C VAL A 376 -33.81 -25.21 -11.38
N SER A 377 -35.11 -25.23 -11.71
CA SER A 377 -35.87 -26.49 -11.80
C SER A 377 -35.65 -27.29 -13.10
N ARG A 378 -34.87 -26.76 -14.04
CA ARG A 378 -34.52 -27.40 -15.30
C ARG A 378 -33.13 -26.97 -15.74
N VAL A 379 -32.30 -27.96 -15.98
CA VAL A 379 -30.93 -27.76 -16.41
C VAL A 379 -30.84 -28.12 -17.89
N GLU A 380 -31.41 -27.25 -18.72
CA GLU A 380 -31.43 -27.47 -20.17
C GLU A 380 -30.02 -27.31 -20.76
N GLY A 381 -29.82 -27.89 -21.95
CA GLY A 381 -28.57 -27.75 -22.70
C GLY A 381 -27.49 -28.79 -22.37
N PHE A 382 -27.84 -29.93 -21.75
CA PHE A 382 -26.91 -31.04 -21.63
C PHE A 382 -26.60 -31.69 -22.98
N VAL A 383 -25.33 -31.96 -23.23
CA VAL A 383 -24.83 -32.61 -24.46
C VAL A 383 -24.18 -33.97 -24.20
N GLN A 384 -23.80 -34.25 -22.95
CA GLN A 384 -23.24 -35.53 -22.53
C GLN A 384 -23.68 -35.86 -21.11
N VAL A 385 -23.90 -37.15 -20.85
CA VAL A 385 -24.09 -37.71 -19.52
C VAL A 385 -23.09 -38.84 -19.29
N VAL A 386 -22.46 -38.83 -18.12
CA VAL A 386 -21.51 -39.84 -17.65
C VAL A 386 -21.99 -40.31 -16.28
N ALA A 387 -22.21 -41.61 -16.14
CA ALA A 387 -22.53 -42.22 -14.86
C ALA A 387 -21.29 -43.00 -14.40
N GLY A 388 -20.71 -42.58 -13.28
CA GLY A 388 -19.56 -43.23 -12.65
C GLY A 388 -19.99 -44.35 -11.68
N SER A 389 -19.10 -44.70 -10.75
CA SER A 389 -19.38 -45.73 -9.74
C SER A 389 -20.53 -45.35 -8.80
N MET A 390 -20.50 -44.11 -8.29
CA MET A 390 -21.43 -43.57 -7.30
C MET A 390 -21.79 -42.11 -7.59
N HIS A 391 -21.58 -41.63 -8.82
CA HIS A 391 -21.90 -40.26 -9.21
C HIS A 391 -22.44 -40.19 -10.62
N THR A 392 -23.13 -39.10 -10.94
CA THR A 392 -23.57 -38.76 -12.30
C THR A 392 -23.05 -37.37 -12.63
N SER A 393 -22.35 -37.26 -13.75
CA SER A 393 -21.81 -36.01 -14.29
C SER A 393 -22.43 -35.72 -15.65
N VAL A 394 -22.64 -34.45 -15.95
CA VAL A 394 -23.22 -33.98 -17.21
C VAL A 394 -22.46 -32.75 -17.70
N LEU A 395 -22.31 -32.65 -19.02
CA LEU A 395 -21.69 -31.52 -19.70
C LEU A 395 -22.77 -30.71 -20.41
N LYS A 396 -22.74 -29.39 -20.27
CA LYS A 396 -23.61 -28.47 -21.01
C LYS A 396 -22.97 -27.94 -22.29
N THR A 397 -23.80 -27.44 -23.19
CA THR A 397 -23.39 -26.71 -24.42
C THR A 397 -22.51 -25.50 -24.13
N ASP A 398 -22.64 -24.87 -22.96
CA ASP A 398 -21.83 -23.72 -22.56
C ASP A 398 -20.44 -24.10 -22.01
N GLY A 399 -20.16 -25.40 -21.86
CA GLY A 399 -18.93 -25.95 -21.29
C GLY A 399 -18.99 -26.20 -19.79
N SER A 400 -20.06 -25.79 -19.08
CA SER A 400 -20.17 -26.06 -17.65
C SER A 400 -20.38 -27.55 -17.37
N ILE A 401 -19.73 -28.01 -16.30
CA ILE A 401 -19.81 -29.39 -15.83
C ILE A 401 -20.63 -29.39 -14.56
N TRP A 402 -21.59 -30.32 -14.50
CA TRP A 402 -22.43 -30.51 -13.32
C TRP A 402 -22.33 -31.95 -12.87
N ALA A 403 -22.33 -32.17 -11.57
CA ALA A 403 -22.18 -33.49 -10.98
C ALA A 403 -23.08 -33.65 -9.75
N VAL A 404 -23.39 -34.90 -9.45
CA VAL A 404 -24.19 -35.31 -8.30
C VAL A 404 -23.76 -36.69 -7.83
N GLY A 405 -23.95 -36.99 -6.55
CA GLY A 405 -23.63 -38.30 -5.99
C GLY A 405 -22.48 -38.32 -4.99
N GLY A 406 -21.86 -39.48 -4.78
CA GLY A 406 -20.77 -39.69 -3.84
C GLY A 406 -19.47 -39.00 -4.26
N ASN A 407 -18.78 -38.44 -3.28
CA ASN A 407 -17.51 -37.71 -3.42
C ASN A 407 -16.46 -38.15 -2.38
N ASN A 408 -16.64 -39.30 -1.74
CA ASN A 408 -15.69 -39.87 -0.75
C ASN A 408 -14.26 -40.02 -1.28
N PHE A 409 -14.11 -40.10 -2.61
CA PHE A 409 -12.84 -40.28 -3.30
C PHE A 409 -12.46 -39.05 -4.12
N ASN A 410 -13.12 -37.91 -3.89
CA ASN A 410 -12.95 -36.67 -4.62
C ASN A 410 -13.30 -36.76 -6.12
N GLN A 411 -14.05 -37.79 -6.53
CA GLN A 411 -14.36 -38.06 -7.92
C GLN A 411 -15.28 -37.01 -8.56
N ILE A 412 -16.14 -36.36 -7.77
CA ILE A 412 -16.97 -35.25 -8.27
C ILE A 412 -16.08 -34.03 -8.57
N GLY A 413 -15.05 -33.80 -7.75
CA GLY A 413 -14.09 -32.71 -7.93
C GLY A 413 -14.67 -31.34 -7.57
N GLY A 414 -14.14 -30.29 -8.20
CA GLY A 414 -14.58 -28.91 -7.98
C GLY A 414 -14.10 -28.26 -6.68
N ASN A 415 -13.00 -28.73 -6.08
CA ASN A 415 -12.54 -28.33 -4.74
C ASN A 415 -13.57 -28.56 -3.62
N ARG A 416 -14.50 -29.48 -3.85
CA ARG A 416 -15.54 -29.83 -2.88
C ARG A 416 -14.98 -30.77 -1.82
N SER A 417 -15.44 -30.60 -0.59
CA SER A 417 -15.05 -31.41 0.58
C SER A 417 -16.21 -32.24 1.12
N GLU A 418 -17.42 -32.01 0.62
CA GLU A 418 -18.61 -32.76 0.95
C GLU A 418 -18.44 -34.23 0.54
N GLU A 419 -18.86 -35.17 1.39
CA GLU A 419 -18.79 -36.61 1.12
C GLU A 419 -19.73 -37.05 -0.01
N ALA A 420 -20.79 -36.27 -0.27
CA ALA A 420 -21.69 -36.46 -1.40
C ALA A 420 -22.44 -35.17 -1.73
N LEU A 421 -22.86 -35.02 -2.98
CA LEU A 421 -23.75 -33.97 -3.46
C LEU A 421 -25.16 -34.54 -3.64
N PRO A 422 -26.15 -34.12 -2.83
CA PRO A 422 -27.52 -34.63 -2.91
C PRO A 422 -28.36 -33.99 -4.02
N LYS A 423 -27.87 -32.88 -4.59
CA LYS A 423 -28.49 -32.15 -5.70
C LYS A 423 -27.48 -31.98 -6.81
N LEU A 424 -27.97 -31.84 -8.04
CA LEU A 424 -27.09 -31.59 -9.18
C LEU A 424 -26.44 -30.21 -9.03
N SER A 425 -25.11 -30.19 -9.05
CA SER A 425 -24.33 -29.01 -8.75
C SER A 425 -23.26 -28.76 -9.79
N GLN A 426 -23.02 -27.49 -10.09
CA GLN A 426 -21.91 -27.09 -10.95
C GLN A 426 -20.57 -27.33 -10.24
N ILE A 427 -19.58 -27.85 -10.96
CA ILE A 427 -18.21 -28.02 -10.46
C ILE A 427 -17.28 -26.99 -11.11
N THR A 428 -16.25 -26.57 -10.39
CA THR A 428 -15.22 -25.64 -10.89
C THR A 428 -14.00 -26.39 -11.41
N LEU A 429 -13.41 -25.87 -12.49
CA LEU A 429 -12.11 -26.31 -12.98
C LEU A 429 -10.95 -25.49 -12.41
N ALA A 430 -11.23 -24.34 -11.79
CA ALA A 430 -10.25 -23.52 -11.10
C ALA A 430 -9.87 -24.12 -9.75
N ASN A 431 -8.67 -23.85 -9.26
CA ASN A 431 -8.29 -24.09 -7.88
C ASN A 431 -8.76 -22.90 -7.03
N LEU A 432 -9.68 -23.14 -6.09
CA LEU A 432 -10.19 -22.09 -5.20
C LEU A 432 -9.09 -21.48 -4.33
N SER A 433 -8.12 -22.29 -3.89
CA SER A 433 -7.01 -21.82 -3.04
C SER A 433 -5.91 -21.12 -3.84
N GLY A 434 -5.80 -21.43 -5.13
CA GLY A 434 -4.89 -20.77 -6.05
C GLY A 434 -5.44 -19.45 -6.57
N THR A 435 -6.77 -19.26 -6.55
CA THR A 435 -7.45 -18.04 -7.00
C THR A 435 -7.06 -16.85 -6.13
N TYR A 436 -6.82 -15.69 -6.76
CA TYR A 436 -6.27 -14.52 -6.08
C TYR A 436 -6.89 -13.20 -6.56
N TRP A 437 -6.80 -12.17 -5.74
CA TRP A 437 -7.18 -10.80 -6.09
C TRP A 437 -6.02 -10.10 -6.81
N THR A 438 -6.29 -9.46 -7.95
CA THR A 438 -5.24 -8.73 -8.66
C THR A 438 -5.01 -7.38 -7.97
N GLY A 439 -3.78 -7.07 -7.60
CA GLY A 439 -3.44 -5.91 -6.77
C GLY A 439 -3.06 -6.25 -5.32
N GLY A 440 -3.12 -7.54 -4.95
CA GLY A 440 -2.78 -8.01 -3.60
C GLY A 440 -4.02 -8.29 -2.75
N ALA A 441 -3.81 -8.74 -1.51
CA ALA A 441 -4.89 -8.98 -0.55
C ALA A 441 -5.39 -7.70 0.12
N THR A 442 -4.77 -6.56 -0.18
CA THR A 442 -5.11 -5.23 0.33
C THR A 442 -5.24 -4.23 -0.83
N GLY A 443 -6.12 -3.25 -0.67
CA GLY A 443 -6.24 -2.11 -1.58
C GLY A 443 -6.72 -0.88 -0.82
N SER A 444 -6.71 0.28 -1.46
CA SER A 444 -7.28 1.49 -0.88
C SER A 444 -7.79 2.43 -1.95
N SER A 445 -8.82 3.21 -1.61
CA SER A 445 -9.29 4.30 -2.45
C SER A 445 -9.83 5.46 -1.60
N PRO A 446 -9.80 6.70 -2.09
CA PRO A 446 -10.47 7.81 -1.43
C PRO A 446 -12.00 7.66 -1.51
N ILE A 447 -12.71 8.13 -0.48
CA ILE A 447 -14.17 8.19 -0.50
C ILE A 447 -14.69 9.03 -1.69
N GLY A 448 -15.73 8.52 -2.35
CA GLY A 448 -16.31 9.13 -3.56
C GLY A 448 -15.55 8.86 -4.86
N GLU A 449 -14.47 8.07 -4.82
CA GLU A 449 -13.83 7.53 -6.01
C GLU A 449 -14.13 6.02 -6.12
N LYS A 450 -14.72 5.62 -7.24
CA LYS A 450 -14.98 4.21 -7.55
C LYS A 450 -13.66 3.49 -7.76
N ALA A 451 -13.57 2.27 -7.26
CA ALA A 451 -12.40 1.41 -7.43
C ALA A 451 -12.78 0.13 -8.20
N GLU A 452 -11.94 -0.32 -9.12
CA GLU A 452 -12.10 -1.63 -9.74
C GLU A 452 -11.42 -2.69 -8.88
N VAL A 453 -12.18 -3.69 -8.47
CA VAL A 453 -11.71 -4.89 -7.78
C VAL A 453 -11.74 -6.04 -8.77
N THR A 454 -10.68 -6.84 -8.81
CA THR A 454 -10.58 -7.94 -9.78
C THR A 454 -10.13 -9.23 -9.09
N LEU A 455 -10.87 -10.30 -9.31
CA LEU A 455 -10.54 -11.67 -8.93
C LEU A 455 -10.02 -12.42 -10.16
N GLN A 456 -8.87 -13.07 -10.02
CA GLN A 456 -8.25 -13.92 -11.02
C GLN A 456 -8.40 -15.38 -10.60
N LEU A 457 -9.19 -16.13 -11.37
CA LEU A 457 -9.23 -17.58 -11.26
C LEU A 457 -7.86 -18.15 -11.62
N ALA A 458 -7.42 -19.13 -10.85
CA ALA A 458 -6.13 -19.77 -11.09
C ALA A 458 -6.21 -21.30 -11.11
N ASP A 459 -5.25 -21.92 -11.79
CA ASP A 459 -5.01 -23.35 -11.75
C ASP A 459 -4.28 -23.75 -10.45
N TYR A 460 -3.88 -25.01 -10.34
CA TYR A 460 -3.20 -25.49 -9.16
C TYR A 460 -1.91 -24.73 -8.82
N TRP A 461 -1.16 -24.30 -9.83
CA TRP A 461 0.11 -23.59 -9.68
C TRP A 461 -0.09 -22.08 -9.49
N GLY A 462 -1.33 -21.60 -9.43
CA GLY A 462 -1.64 -20.17 -9.33
C GLY A 462 -1.57 -19.46 -10.69
N ASN A 463 -1.47 -20.17 -11.81
CA ASN A 463 -1.52 -19.53 -13.12
C ASN A 463 -2.97 -19.20 -13.50
N PRO A 464 -3.23 -18.08 -14.20
CA PRO A 464 -4.56 -17.74 -14.70
C PRO A 464 -5.24 -18.88 -15.48
N VAL A 465 -6.46 -19.25 -15.09
CA VAL A 465 -7.24 -20.21 -15.89
C VAL A 465 -7.87 -19.48 -17.08
N THR A 466 -7.74 -20.02 -18.28
CA THR A 466 -8.36 -19.50 -19.50
C THR A 466 -9.72 -20.14 -19.82
N VAL A 467 -10.24 -20.93 -18.87
CA VAL A 467 -11.50 -21.68 -19.00
C VAL A 467 -12.62 -20.92 -18.30
N GLY A 468 -13.68 -20.58 -19.04
CA GLY A 468 -14.79 -19.76 -18.57
C GLY A 468 -16.04 -20.58 -18.22
N THR A 469 -15.94 -21.55 -17.31
CA THR A 469 -17.12 -22.31 -16.85
C THR A 469 -17.76 -21.75 -15.60
N ASP A 470 -17.05 -20.89 -14.86
CA ASP A 470 -17.41 -20.60 -13.49
C ASP A 470 -18.26 -19.32 -13.36
N THR A 471 -19.26 -19.40 -12.51
CA THR A 471 -20.01 -18.25 -12.02
C THR A 471 -19.27 -17.66 -10.83
N VAL A 472 -19.03 -16.34 -10.83
CA VAL A 472 -18.35 -15.66 -9.74
C VAL A 472 -19.30 -14.66 -9.10
N GLU A 473 -19.50 -14.82 -7.80
CA GLU A 473 -20.18 -13.86 -6.95
C GLU A 473 -19.15 -13.15 -6.08
N MET A 474 -19.32 -11.85 -5.87
CA MET A 474 -18.51 -11.07 -4.94
C MET A 474 -19.41 -10.30 -3.99
N VAL A 475 -19.01 -10.25 -2.73
CA VAL A 475 -19.76 -9.59 -1.65
C VAL A 475 -18.81 -8.71 -0.86
N ALA A 476 -19.20 -7.46 -0.64
CA ALA A 476 -18.52 -6.53 0.24
C ALA A 476 -19.18 -6.51 1.63
N ASP A 477 -18.36 -6.51 2.67
CA ASP A 477 -18.73 -6.28 4.07
C ASP A 477 -17.99 -5.04 4.57
N GLY A 478 -18.72 -3.99 4.97
CA GLY A 478 -18.16 -2.68 5.34
C GLY A 478 -18.78 -1.52 4.56
N PRO A 479 -18.18 -0.32 4.62
CA PRO A 479 -18.77 0.93 4.12
C PRO A 479 -18.62 1.15 2.59
N GLY A 480 -18.90 0.10 1.80
CA GLY A 480 -18.91 0.16 0.33
C GLY A 480 -19.88 -0.84 -0.28
N VAL A 481 -20.37 -0.54 -1.48
CA VAL A 481 -21.25 -1.44 -2.25
C VAL A 481 -20.57 -1.87 -3.54
N LEU A 482 -20.84 -3.11 -3.97
CA LEU A 482 -20.33 -3.64 -5.23
C LEU A 482 -21.36 -3.49 -6.35
N GLY A 483 -20.87 -3.12 -7.54
CA GLY A 483 -21.62 -3.23 -8.79
C GLY A 483 -21.78 -4.68 -9.27
N PRO A 484 -22.25 -4.90 -10.50
CA PRO A 484 -22.33 -6.22 -11.09
C PRO A 484 -20.93 -6.81 -11.39
N VAL A 485 -20.74 -8.08 -11.07
CA VAL A 485 -19.52 -8.82 -11.45
C VAL A 485 -19.49 -9.05 -12.96
N THR A 486 -18.38 -8.68 -13.60
CA THR A 486 -18.18 -8.78 -15.05
C THR A 486 -17.01 -9.69 -15.35
N TYR A 487 -17.21 -10.69 -16.20
CA TYR A 487 -16.11 -11.49 -16.74
C TYR A 487 -15.39 -10.71 -17.85
N THR A 488 -14.09 -10.49 -17.70
CA THR A 488 -13.27 -9.71 -18.65
C THR A 488 -12.35 -10.56 -19.51
N GLY A 489 -12.42 -11.89 -19.39
CA GLY A 489 -11.58 -12.84 -20.12
C GLY A 489 -10.44 -13.40 -19.27
N ASP A 490 -9.80 -14.48 -19.73
CA ASP A 490 -8.62 -15.10 -19.10
C ASP A 490 -8.78 -15.40 -17.59
N GLY A 491 -9.99 -15.78 -17.18
CA GLY A 491 -10.29 -16.11 -15.79
C GLY A 491 -10.44 -14.90 -14.87
N LYS A 492 -10.52 -13.68 -15.42
CA LYS A 492 -10.69 -12.44 -14.65
C LYS A 492 -12.14 -12.06 -14.52
N PHE A 493 -12.52 -11.75 -13.29
CA PHE A 493 -13.81 -11.20 -12.93
C PHE A 493 -13.60 -9.88 -12.23
N THR A 494 -14.18 -8.81 -12.76
CA THR A 494 -14.04 -7.45 -12.24
C THR A 494 -15.36 -6.96 -11.65
N VAL A 495 -15.27 -6.10 -10.65
CA VAL A 495 -16.42 -5.43 -10.04
C VAL A 495 -16.02 -4.03 -9.61
N GLU A 496 -16.94 -3.09 -9.72
CA GLU A 496 -16.73 -1.74 -9.22
C GLU A 496 -17.15 -1.66 -7.74
N LEU A 497 -16.26 -1.21 -6.87
CA LEU A 497 -16.51 -0.87 -5.48
C LEU A 497 -16.82 0.62 -5.38
N GLU A 498 -18.01 0.96 -4.88
CA GLU A 498 -18.45 2.32 -4.63
C GLU A 498 -18.48 2.62 -3.11
N PRO A 499 -17.53 3.44 -2.61
CA PRO A 499 -17.48 3.84 -1.20
C PRO A 499 -18.66 4.73 -0.78
N TYR A 500 -19.25 4.48 0.40
CA TYR A 500 -20.23 5.40 1.01
C TYR A 500 -19.87 5.85 2.44
N GLY A 501 -18.78 5.33 3.01
CA GLY A 501 -18.24 5.76 4.30
C GLY A 501 -16.76 5.40 4.44
N LEU A 502 -16.10 5.98 5.45
CA LEU A 502 -14.70 5.67 5.76
C LEU A 502 -14.56 4.35 6.53
N GLY A 503 -13.43 3.68 6.35
CA GLY A 503 -13.09 2.45 7.05
C GLY A 503 -12.75 1.30 6.11
N SER A 504 -12.59 0.11 6.70
CA SER A 504 -12.19 -1.07 5.94
C SER A 504 -13.41 -1.81 5.38
N VAL A 505 -13.33 -2.15 4.09
CA VAL A 505 -14.26 -3.04 3.39
C VAL A 505 -13.57 -4.37 3.19
N THR A 506 -14.22 -5.47 3.51
CA THR A 506 -13.76 -6.81 3.15
C THR A 506 -14.58 -7.31 1.97
N VAL A 507 -13.94 -7.55 0.84
CA VAL A 507 -14.54 -8.21 -0.32
C VAL A 507 -14.23 -9.70 -0.27
N SER A 508 -15.26 -10.53 -0.38
CA SER A 508 -15.18 -11.98 -0.47
C SER A 508 -15.79 -12.46 -1.78
N ALA A 509 -15.39 -13.64 -2.24
CA ALA A 509 -15.91 -14.20 -3.48
C ALA A 509 -16.40 -15.64 -3.31
N LYS A 510 -17.32 -16.06 -4.18
CA LYS A 510 -17.71 -17.44 -4.39
C LYS A 510 -17.58 -17.80 -5.87
N ILE A 511 -17.18 -19.03 -6.15
CA ILE A 511 -17.06 -19.60 -7.49
C ILE A 511 -18.01 -20.80 -7.54
N ASN A 512 -19.05 -20.75 -8.39
CA ASN A 512 -20.11 -21.76 -8.44
C ASN A 512 -20.73 -22.05 -7.06
N GLY A 513 -20.93 -21.00 -6.25
CA GLY A 513 -21.45 -21.11 -4.88
C GLY A 513 -20.42 -21.49 -3.81
N LEU A 514 -19.22 -21.92 -4.19
CA LEU A 514 -18.15 -22.31 -3.27
C LEU A 514 -17.30 -21.11 -2.85
N ALA A 515 -17.04 -20.96 -1.55
CA ALA A 515 -16.27 -19.83 -1.03
C ALA A 515 -14.81 -19.86 -1.50
N VAL A 516 -14.32 -18.72 -1.98
CA VAL A 516 -12.89 -18.48 -2.19
C VAL A 516 -12.26 -18.19 -0.82
N PRO A 517 -11.25 -18.96 -0.36
CA PRO A 517 -10.66 -18.76 0.97
C PRO A 517 -10.06 -17.36 1.17
N GLY A 518 -9.48 -16.78 0.12
CA GLY A 518 -8.89 -15.45 0.13
C GLY A 518 -9.93 -14.33 0.06
N LYS A 519 -9.87 -13.39 1.00
CA LYS A 519 -10.63 -12.14 0.98
C LYS A 519 -9.71 -10.97 0.63
N LEU A 520 -10.27 -9.92 0.04
CA LEU A 520 -9.59 -8.65 -0.22
C LEU A 520 -10.01 -7.64 0.84
N ALA A 521 -9.05 -7.12 1.61
CA ALA A 521 -9.27 -5.95 2.44
C ALA A 521 -9.11 -4.68 1.60
N TRP A 522 -9.98 -3.71 1.78
CA TRP A 522 -9.98 -2.47 1.02
C TRP A 522 -10.26 -1.29 1.92
N ASP A 523 -9.26 -0.43 2.12
CA ASP A 523 -9.40 0.72 3.00
C ASP A 523 -9.93 1.95 2.26
N ILE A 524 -11.10 2.41 2.68
CA ILE A 524 -11.68 3.66 2.21
C ILE A 524 -11.10 4.80 3.05
N THR A 525 -10.28 5.62 2.40
CA THR A 525 -9.59 6.76 2.99
C THR A 525 -10.33 8.07 2.75
N SER A 526 -10.00 9.11 3.52
CA SER A 526 -10.51 10.45 3.27
C SER A 526 -10.13 10.95 1.87
N ALA A 527 -11.02 11.74 1.25
CA ALA A 527 -10.69 12.43 0.01
C ALA A 527 -9.64 13.54 0.24
N ALA A 528 -9.21 14.19 -0.83
CA ALA A 528 -8.27 15.32 -0.73
C ALA A 528 -8.85 16.44 0.18
N PRO A 529 -7.98 17.16 0.93
CA PRO A 529 -8.40 18.28 1.75
C PRO A 529 -9.16 19.35 0.95
N ALA A 530 -10.24 19.86 1.53
CA ALA A 530 -11.09 20.89 0.93
C ALA A 530 -11.20 22.10 1.87
N ALA A 531 -10.83 23.27 1.36
CA ALA A 531 -10.80 24.51 2.14
C ALA A 531 -12.18 24.85 2.73
N GLU A 532 -13.25 24.59 1.97
CA GLU A 532 -14.63 24.93 2.32
C GLU A 532 -15.17 24.11 3.50
N LYS A 533 -14.48 23.02 3.86
CA LYS A 533 -14.82 22.13 4.98
C LYS A 533 -13.79 22.19 6.10
N SER A 534 -12.63 22.79 5.84
CA SER A 534 -11.52 22.90 6.78
C SER A 534 -11.64 24.18 7.61
N SER A 535 -10.83 24.31 8.67
CA SER A 535 -10.84 25.52 9.52
C SER A 535 -9.44 25.92 9.97
N LEU A 536 -9.16 27.22 9.96
CA LEU A 536 -7.97 27.83 10.56
C LEU A 536 -8.42 28.75 11.70
N ILE A 537 -7.96 28.47 12.92
CA ILE A 537 -8.31 29.23 14.11
C ILE A 537 -7.02 29.77 14.74
N ALA A 538 -7.06 31.02 15.18
CA ALA A 538 -6.02 31.65 15.97
C ALA A 538 -6.57 31.94 17.38
N ALA A 539 -6.02 31.28 18.40
CA ALA A 539 -6.50 31.38 19.78
C ALA A 539 -5.34 31.58 20.77
N PRO A 540 -5.36 32.65 21.59
CA PRO A 540 -6.29 33.79 21.52
C PRO A 540 -6.13 34.60 20.21
N SER A 541 -7.12 35.40 19.81
CA SER A 541 -7.02 36.24 18.59
C SER A 541 -6.16 37.50 18.79
N THR A 542 -5.59 37.70 19.99
CA THR A 542 -4.78 38.85 20.36
C THR A 542 -3.60 38.44 21.22
N ALA A 543 -2.43 39.06 21.05
CA ALA A 543 -1.26 38.86 21.89
C ALA A 543 -0.46 40.16 22.04
N ILE A 544 0.38 40.24 23.06
CA ILE A 544 1.28 41.40 23.26
C ILE A 544 2.45 41.31 22.27
N ALA A 545 2.84 42.45 21.69
CA ALA A 545 3.93 42.56 20.73
C ALA A 545 5.32 42.53 21.39
N ASP A 546 5.60 41.53 22.25
CA ASP A 546 6.85 41.41 23.01
C ASP A 546 7.84 40.38 22.44
N GLY A 547 7.43 39.65 21.39
CA GLY A 547 8.20 38.57 20.78
C GLY A 547 8.21 37.25 21.54
N SER A 548 7.49 37.14 22.66
CA SER A 548 7.36 35.95 23.52
C SER A 548 5.92 35.53 23.76
N SER A 549 5.00 36.50 23.89
CA SER A 549 3.56 36.32 23.86
C SER A 549 3.14 35.85 22.47
N SER A 550 2.62 34.63 22.40
CA SER A 550 2.26 33.99 21.14
C SER A 550 0.75 33.71 21.04
N VAL A 551 0.29 33.59 19.81
CA VAL A 551 -1.03 33.07 19.46
C VAL A 551 -0.86 31.67 18.89
N LYS A 552 -1.67 30.72 19.38
CA LYS A 552 -1.69 29.37 18.82
C LYS A 552 -2.55 29.34 17.57
N LEU A 553 -1.93 29.00 16.45
CA LEU A 553 -2.58 28.70 15.18
C LEU A 553 -2.95 27.21 15.18
N LYS A 554 -4.20 26.90 14.87
CA LYS A 554 -4.69 25.53 14.69
C LYS A 554 -5.42 25.41 13.35
N LEU A 555 -4.87 24.63 12.44
CA LEU A 555 -5.48 24.25 11.18
C LEU A 555 -6.04 22.83 11.31
N GLU A 556 -7.33 22.66 11.07
CA GLU A 556 -7.96 21.34 10.92
C GLU A 556 -8.42 21.17 9.48
N LEU A 557 -7.72 20.32 8.74
CA LEU A 557 -8.07 19.92 7.39
C LEU A 557 -9.17 18.87 7.40
N ARG A 558 -10.17 19.06 6.54
CA ARG A 558 -11.25 18.10 6.27
C ARG A 558 -11.39 17.92 4.77
N ASP A 559 -11.86 16.75 4.36
CA ASP A 559 -12.13 16.48 2.96
C ASP A 559 -13.40 17.20 2.46
N ARG A 560 -13.68 17.11 1.14
CA ARG A 560 -14.86 17.71 0.51
C ARG A 560 -16.21 17.25 1.09
N PHE A 561 -16.24 16.11 1.79
CA PHE A 561 -17.43 15.56 2.44
C PHE A 561 -17.52 15.94 3.92
N GLY A 562 -16.51 16.63 4.46
CA GLY A 562 -16.43 17.05 5.86
C GLY A 562 -15.81 16.02 6.80
N ASN A 563 -15.26 14.93 6.27
CA ASN A 563 -14.59 13.91 7.07
C ASN A 563 -13.22 14.43 7.54
N ALA A 564 -12.80 13.96 8.72
CA ALA A 564 -11.40 14.10 9.16
C ALA A 564 -10.50 13.30 8.22
N LEU A 565 -9.26 13.74 8.04
CA LEU A 565 -8.32 13.02 7.19
C LEU A 565 -7.87 11.72 7.85
N THR A 566 -7.80 10.65 7.07
CA THR A 566 -7.30 9.34 7.53
C THR A 566 -5.80 9.16 7.27
N ARG A 567 -5.16 10.19 6.71
CA ARG A 567 -3.73 10.28 6.37
C ARG A 567 -3.31 11.74 6.39
N SER A 568 -2.02 12.02 6.41
CA SER A 568 -1.52 13.40 6.40
C SER A 568 -2.07 14.18 5.21
N GLY A 569 -2.46 15.44 5.45
CA GLY A 569 -2.93 16.33 4.39
C GLY A 569 -1.82 16.84 3.47
N GLY A 570 -0.56 16.68 3.88
CA GLY A 570 0.63 17.20 3.21
C GLY A 570 1.43 18.17 4.09
N ALA A 571 2.41 18.83 3.49
CA ALA A 571 3.23 19.82 4.19
C ALA A 571 2.46 21.13 4.34
N VAL A 572 2.36 21.65 5.57
CA VAL A 572 1.67 22.92 5.85
C VAL A 572 2.66 23.98 6.32
N SER A 573 2.52 25.20 5.80
CA SER A 573 3.10 26.41 6.35
C SER A 573 2.02 27.46 6.57
N PHE A 574 2.30 28.45 7.43
CA PHE A 574 1.43 29.61 7.62
C PHE A 574 2.16 30.86 7.16
N ASP A 575 1.51 31.63 6.27
CA ASP A 575 2.01 32.92 5.81
C ASP A 575 1.32 34.03 6.60
N ALA A 576 2.06 34.66 7.51
CA ALA A 576 1.56 35.78 8.32
C ALA A 576 2.01 37.12 7.72
N SER A 577 1.09 38.09 7.59
CA SER A 577 1.45 39.44 7.13
C SER A 577 2.28 40.24 8.15
N LEU A 578 2.29 39.80 9.41
CA LEU A 578 3.03 40.37 10.53
C LEU A 578 3.33 39.30 11.58
N GLY A 579 4.55 39.31 12.11
CA GLY A 579 5.02 38.36 13.13
C GLY A 579 5.77 37.18 12.53
N ASP A 580 6.43 36.43 13.40
CA ASP A 580 7.22 35.25 13.08
C ASP A 580 6.42 33.99 13.45
N VAL A 581 6.22 33.11 12.47
CA VAL A 581 5.56 31.81 12.66
C VAL A 581 6.60 30.79 13.11
N GLY A 582 6.32 30.12 14.23
CA GLY A 582 7.11 29.01 14.76
C GLY A 582 6.98 27.72 13.93
N PRO A 583 7.62 26.62 14.36
CA PRO A 583 7.54 25.36 13.65
C PRO A 583 6.11 24.83 13.58
N VAL A 584 5.70 24.39 12.39
CA VAL A 584 4.39 23.75 12.17
C VAL A 584 4.49 22.26 12.47
N THR A 585 3.64 21.76 13.36
CA THR A 585 3.59 20.35 13.73
C THR A 585 2.23 19.76 13.41
N GLU A 586 2.20 18.62 12.72
CA GLU A 586 0.98 17.83 12.56
C GLU A 586 0.78 16.97 13.82
N THR A 587 -0.24 17.27 14.60
CA THR A 587 -0.52 16.61 15.88
C THR A 587 -1.37 15.35 15.73
N SER A 588 -2.15 15.30 14.66
CA SER A 588 -2.90 14.15 14.16
C SER A 588 -3.22 14.39 12.68
N PHE A 589 -3.64 13.36 11.94
CA PHE A 589 -3.86 13.50 10.49
C PHE A 589 -4.79 14.68 10.15
N GLY A 590 -4.24 15.65 9.41
CA GLY A 590 -4.93 16.87 9.02
C GLY A 590 -4.98 17.97 10.08
N VAL A 591 -4.41 17.80 11.28
CA VAL A 591 -4.43 18.81 12.35
C VAL A 591 -3.04 19.38 12.58
N TYR A 592 -2.84 20.64 12.20
CA TYR A 592 -1.57 21.34 12.28
C TYR A 592 -1.62 22.46 13.30
N GLU A 593 -0.57 22.56 14.10
CA GLU A 593 -0.43 23.61 15.10
C GLU A 593 0.90 24.36 14.94
N ALA A 594 0.88 25.66 15.18
CA ALA A 594 2.06 26.52 15.25
C ALA A 594 1.80 27.70 16.20
N GLU A 595 2.86 28.39 16.59
CA GLU A 595 2.77 29.63 17.36
C GLU A 595 3.14 30.82 16.48
N LEU A 596 2.43 31.94 16.65
CA LEU A 596 2.74 33.22 15.99
C LEU A 596 3.03 34.26 17.07
N ALA A 597 4.21 34.86 17.01
CA ALA A 597 4.61 35.96 17.90
C ALA A 597 5.07 37.18 17.08
N SER A 598 5.02 38.38 17.66
CA SER A 598 5.50 39.59 17.00
C SER A 598 6.18 40.50 18.02
N ARG A 599 7.18 41.27 17.57
CA ARG A 599 7.76 42.39 18.33
C ARG A 599 7.19 43.75 17.93
N ARG A 600 6.24 43.75 16.99
CA ARG A 600 5.61 44.95 16.43
C ARG A 600 4.11 44.85 16.58
N THR A 601 3.50 45.96 16.96
CA THR A 601 2.04 46.06 17.03
C THR A 601 1.41 46.13 15.65
N GLY A 602 0.17 45.66 15.54
CA GLY A 602 -0.59 45.68 14.29
C GLY A 602 -1.48 44.47 14.09
N ALA A 603 -2.29 44.50 13.03
CA ALA A 603 -3.07 43.36 12.59
C ALA A 603 -2.22 42.45 11.69
N SER A 604 -2.28 41.14 11.94
CA SER A 604 -1.73 40.09 11.10
C SER A 604 -2.86 39.29 10.47
N THR A 605 -2.79 39.08 9.16
CA THR A 605 -3.62 38.09 8.46
C THR A 605 -2.73 36.89 8.20
N VAL A 606 -3.16 35.73 8.68
CA VAL A 606 -2.45 34.46 8.56
C VAL A 606 -3.17 33.60 7.54
N GLN A 607 -2.49 33.19 6.48
CA GLN A 607 -3.02 32.30 5.45
C GLN A 607 -2.41 30.91 5.59
N ALA A 608 -3.23 29.87 5.47
CA ALA A 608 -2.74 28.50 5.38
C ALA A 608 -2.21 28.22 3.97
N VAL A 609 -1.02 27.62 3.90
CA VAL A 609 -0.38 27.15 2.67
C VAL A 609 -0.21 25.64 2.78
N LEU A 610 -0.74 24.90 1.81
CA LEU A 610 -0.66 23.45 1.74
C LEU A 610 0.17 23.03 0.53
N ASN A 611 1.22 22.25 0.74
CA ASN A 611 2.18 21.81 -0.27
C ASN A 611 2.75 22.97 -1.10
N GLY A 612 3.00 24.11 -0.45
CA GLY A 612 3.51 25.32 -1.09
C GLY A 612 2.48 26.14 -1.89
N GLN A 613 1.19 25.79 -1.84
CA GLN A 613 0.11 26.53 -2.49
C GLN A 613 -0.88 27.13 -1.47
N PRO A 614 -1.42 28.35 -1.71
CA PRO A 614 -2.44 28.92 -0.85
C PRO A 614 -3.67 28.01 -0.73
N PHE A 615 -4.08 27.69 0.50
CA PHE A 615 -5.20 26.76 0.76
C PHE A 615 -6.54 27.48 0.99
N GLY A 616 -6.59 28.82 0.92
CA GLY A 616 -7.85 29.58 0.94
C GLY A 616 -8.50 29.74 2.32
N LEU A 617 -7.78 29.44 3.41
CA LEU A 617 -8.18 29.75 4.78
C LEU A 617 -7.36 30.89 5.35
N GLU A 618 -8.03 31.82 6.04
CA GLU A 618 -7.38 32.92 6.76
C GLU A 618 -7.80 32.99 8.23
N ALA A 619 -6.88 33.43 9.09
CA ALA A 619 -7.17 33.83 10.46
C ALA A 619 -6.59 35.22 10.73
N LYS A 620 -7.25 35.98 11.62
CA LYS A 620 -6.86 37.35 11.97
C LYS A 620 -6.34 37.38 13.40
N VAL A 621 -5.17 37.99 13.57
CA VAL A 621 -4.50 38.17 14.86
C VAL A 621 -4.19 39.65 15.07
N LYS A 622 -4.43 40.18 16.26
CA LYS A 622 -4.05 41.56 16.63
C LYS A 622 -2.91 41.52 17.65
N PHE A 623 -1.77 42.11 17.31
CA PHE A 623 -0.68 42.35 18.25
C PHE A 623 -0.81 43.73 18.88
N THR A 624 -0.98 43.79 20.20
CA THR A 624 -1.15 45.02 20.97
C THR A 624 0.13 45.40 21.70
N ALA A 625 0.27 46.66 22.07
CA ALA A 625 1.40 47.10 22.89
C ALA A 625 1.29 46.49 24.30
N GLY A 626 2.43 46.34 24.97
CA GLY A 626 2.48 45.99 26.38
C GLY A 626 2.05 47.14 27.29
N SER A 627 2.33 47.00 28.58
CA SER A 627 2.07 48.06 29.55
C SER A 627 2.83 49.35 29.21
N PRO A 628 2.22 50.53 29.42
CA PRO A 628 2.89 51.81 29.23
C PRO A 628 4.20 51.90 30.01
N ASP A 629 5.24 52.45 29.40
CA ASP A 629 6.55 52.66 30.01
C ASP A 629 6.99 54.11 29.90
N SER A 630 7.37 54.70 31.03
CA SER A 630 7.71 56.11 31.12
C SER A 630 9.11 56.44 30.63
N ALA A 631 9.99 55.44 30.48
CA ALA A 631 11.33 55.66 29.94
C ALA A 631 11.33 55.82 28.42
N HIS A 632 10.40 55.15 27.72
CA HIS A 632 10.26 55.20 26.26
C HIS A 632 9.19 56.19 25.77
N SER A 633 8.22 56.53 26.62
CA SER A 633 7.19 57.53 26.33
C SER A 633 7.78 58.94 26.19
N ILE A 634 7.25 59.72 25.24
CA ILE A 634 7.81 61.01 24.83
C ILE A 634 6.80 62.12 25.10
N LEU A 635 7.16 63.07 25.97
CA LEU A 635 6.45 64.33 26.15
C LEU A 635 7.16 65.43 25.37
N SER A 636 6.43 66.12 24.51
CA SER A 636 6.96 67.13 23.58
C SER A 636 6.01 68.31 23.44
N ALA A 637 6.50 69.42 22.90
CA ALA A 637 5.67 70.53 22.47
C ALA A 637 6.07 70.97 21.06
N ASP A 638 5.11 71.53 20.32
CA ASP A 638 5.32 72.18 19.02
C ASP A 638 6.24 73.41 19.14
N VAL A 639 6.16 74.14 20.25
CA VAL A 639 6.98 75.33 20.56
C VAL A 639 7.45 75.30 22.02
N THR A 640 8.73 75.61 22.24
CA THR A 640 9.37 75.55 23.58
C THR A 640 9.78 76.91 24.15
N ARG A 641 9.59 77.99 23.37
CA ARG A 641 9.82 79.40 23.77
C ARG A 641 8.70 80.28 23.24
N LEU A 642 8.01 80.99 24.12
CA LEU A 642 6.84 81.83 23.79
C LEU A 642 6.83 83.13 24.61
N PRO A 643 6.16 84.21 24.16
CA PRO A 643 5.93 85.39 25.00
C PRO A 643 4.90 85.10 26.09
N ALA A 644 5.08 85.66 27.29
CA ALA A 644 4.16 85.54 28.42
C ALA A 644 2.93 86.47 28.30
N ASP A 645 2.23 86.45 27.17
CA ASP A 645 1.10 87.34 26.86
C ASP A 645 -0.28 86.79 27.25
N GLY A 646 -0.34 85.56 27.76
CA GLY A 646 -1.58 84.86 28.10
C GLY A 646 -2.38 84.34 26.90
N ASN A 647 -1.94 84.58 25.66
CA ASN A 647 -2.64 84.18 24.43
C ASN A 647 -1.82 83.23 23.55
N SER A 648 -0.50 83.32 23.62
CA SER A 648 0.44 82.42 22.94
C SER A 648 0.39 81.05 23.61
N VAL A 649 0.20 80.01 22.79
CA VAL A 649 -0.05 78.64 23.25
C VAL A 649 1.02 77.69 22.72
N ALA A 650 1.51 76.80 23.59
CA ALA A 650 2.23 75.59 23.20
C ALA A 650 1.29 74.38 23.25
N THR A 651 1.25 73.60 22.18
CA THR A 651 0.57 72.30 22.12
C THR A 651 1.49 71.22 22.68
N VAL A 652 1.24 70.81 23.92
CA VAL A 652 1.95 69.71 24.58
C VAL A 652 1.35 68.38 24.11
N THR A 653 2.20 67.47 23.66
CA THR A 653 1.83 66.13 23.17
C THR A 653 2.65 65.06 23.90
N LEU A 654 1.96 64.12 24.56
CA LEU A 654 2.53 62.88 25.07
C LEU A 654 2.20 61.74 24.10
N GLN A 655 3.22 61.11 23.53
CA GLN A 655 3.11 59.81 22.88
C GLN A 655 3.58 58.72 23.84
N VAL A 656 2.68 57.81 24.17
CA VAL A 656 2.95 56.72 25.10
C VAL A 656 3.41 55.47 24.35
N TYR A 657 4.52 54.91 24.82
CA TYR A 657 5.14 53.68 24.33
C TYR A 657 5.20 52.64 25.46
N ASP A 658 5.26 51.35 25.11
CA ASP A 658 5.65 50.29 26.06
C ASP A 658 7.17 50.21 26.23
N ALA A 659 7.63 49.30 27.10
CA ALA A 659 9.06 49.12 27.40
C ALA A 659 9.89 48.61 26.20
N LEU A 660 9.25 48.21 25.11
CA LEU A 660 9.87 47.76 23.86
C LEU A 660 9.79 48.83 22.76
N GLY A 661 9.27 50.02 23.07
CA GLY A 661 9.13 51.11 22.12
C GLY A 661 7.93 50.96 21.17
N ASN A 662 6.94 50.11 21.49
CA ASN A 662 5.70 50.03 20.72
C ASN A 662 4.71 51.11 21.17
N ALA A 663 4.17 51.88 20.24
CA ALA A 663 3.11 52.82 20.55
C ALA A 663 1.85 52.08 21.02
N LEU A 664 1.16 52.61 22.04
CA LEU A 664 -0.11 52.04 22.49
C LEU A 664 -1.10 51.96 21.33
N THR A 665 -1.78 50.82 21.23
CA THR A 665 -2.79 50.54 20.19
C THR A 665 -4.21 50.46 20.75
N GLU A 666 -4.34 50.75 22.05
CA GLU A 666 -5.57 50.82 22.83
C GLU A 666 -5.43 51.98 23.83
N SER A 667 -6.55 52.47 24.36
CA SER A 667 -6.52 53.65 25.24
C SER A 667 -5.65 53.38 26.47
N GLY A 668 -4.74 54.31 26.75
CA GLY A 668 -3.95 54.28 27.97
C GLY A 668 -4.74 54.67 29.22
N GLY A 669 -6.03 55.01 29.09
CA GLY A 669 -6.88 55.50 30.17
C GLY A 669 -6.69 57.00 30.46
N ALA A 670 -7.32 57.48 31.54
CA ALA A 670 -7.22 58.89 31.93
C ALA A 670 -5.82 59.26 32.40
N LEU A 671 -5.33 60.42 31.96
CA LEU A 671 -4.01 60.96 32.26
C LEU A 671 -4.13 62.46 32.53
N VAL A 672 -3.29 62.97 33.43
CA VAL A 672 -3.26 64.39 33.82
C VAL A 672 -1.94 65.01 33.35
N PHE A 673 -2.02 66.18 32.72
CA PHE A 673 -0.85 67.05 32.58
C PHE A 673 -0.89 68.06 33.74
N GLU A 674 0.23 68.22 34.43
CA GLU A 674 0.43 69.27 35.41
C GLU A 674 1.49 70.24 34.90
N SER A 675 1.37 71.51 35.29
CA SER A 675 2.39 72.51 35.04
C SER A 675 2.57 73.38 36.28
N ASP A 676 3.83 73.69 36.60
CA ASP A 676 4.20 74.61 37.69
C ASP A 676 4.00 76.10 37.32
N LEU A 677 3.80 76.42 36.03
CA LEU A 677 3.59 77.77 35.52
C LEU A 677 2.69 77.77 34.28
N GLY A 678 1.67 78.63 34.30
CA GLY A 678 0.71 78.77 33.20
C GLY A 678 -0.57 77.97 33.42
N GLN A 679 -1.45 77.99 32.43
CA GLN A 679 -2.72 77.27 32.42
C GLN A 679 -2.73 76.22 31.32
N LEU A 680 -3.05 74.99 31.71
CA LEU A 680 -3.27 73.87 30.81
C LEU A 680 -4.75 73.73 30.44
N SER A 681 -5.02 73.42 29.18
CA SER A 681 -6.35 72.96 28.76
C SER A 681 -6.61 71.53 29.24
N THR A 682 -7.85 71.05 29.03
CA THR A 682 -8.18 69.64 29.22
C THR A 682 -7.30 68.76 28.33
N VAL A 683 -6.79 67.66 28.91
CA VAL A 683 -6.04 66.64 28.17
C VAL A 683 -7.02 65.79 27.37
N THR A 684 -6.77 65.63 26.08
CA THR A 684 -7.58 64.78 25.19
C THR A 684 -6.73 63.69 24.55
N GLU A 685 -7.23 62.45 24.53
CA GLU A 685 -6.66 61.36 23.75
C GLU A 685 -7.36 61.31 22.38
N GLY A 686 -6.70 61.82 21.34
CA GLY A 686 -7.27 61.81 19.98
C GLY A 686 -7.01 60.50 19.24
N VAL A 687 -5.78 60.00 19.35
CA VAL A 687 -5.33 58.69 18.84
C VAL A 687 -4.85 57.90 20.04
N TYR A 688 -5.07 56.58 20.07
CA TYR A 688 -4.65 55.75 21.20
C TYR A 688 -3.17 55.97 21.56
N GLY A 689 -2.91 56.27 22.83
CA GLY A 689 -1.58 56.59 23.34
C GLY A 689 -1.09 58.00 23.03
N ILE A 690 -1.86 58.86 22.36
CA ILE A 690 -1.49 60.25 22.05
C ILE A 690 -2.38 61.20 22.82
N TYR A 691 -1.81 61.83 23.84
CA TYR A 691 -2.49 62.81 24.70
C TYR A 691 -2.02 64.21 24.37
N THR A 692 -2.95 65.14 24.16
CA THR A 692 -2.64 66.53 23.82
C THR A 692 -3.31 67.51 24.78
N ALA A 693 -2.61 68.59 25.12
CA ALA A 693 -3.19 69.77 25.79
C ALA A 693 -2.44 71.05 25.39
N SER A 694 -3.11 72.18 25.53
CA SER A 694 -2.56 73.50 25.26
C SER A 694 -2.07 74.16 26.55
N LEU A 695 -0.85 74.70 26.57
CA LEU A 695 -0.28 75.48 27.67
C LEU A 695 -0.12 76.95 27.27
N SER A 696 -0.60 77.87 28.11
CA SER A 696 -0.38 79.33 27.95
C SER A 696 -0.02 79.97 29.29
N SER A 697 0.68 81.10 29.28
CA SER A 697 0.99 81.83 30.52
C SER A 697 0.98 83.34 30.28
N SER A 698 0.43 84.09 31.24
CA SER A 698 0.55 85.55 31.33
C SER A 698 1.74 85.99 32.20
N THR A 699 2.50 85.03 32.72
CA THR A 699 3.63 85.25 33.62
C THR A 699 4.88 84.60 33.02
N SER A 700 5.97 85.37 32.96
CA SER A 700 7.24 84.89 32.43
C SER A 700 7.96 83.95 33.39
N GLY A 701 8.62 82.93 32.85
CA GLY A 701 9.37 81.94 33.61
C GLY A 701 9.50 80.62 32.86
N LEU A 702 10.13 79.63 33.49
CA LEU A 702 10.18 78.26 32.98
C LEU A 702 8.96 77.50 33.51
N ALA A 703 8.14 76.99 32.60
CA ALA A 703 7.06 76.06 32.89
C ALA A 703 7.56 74.63 32.69
N THR A 704 7.63 73.87 33.77
CA THR A 704 7.83 72.43 33.76
C THR A 704 6.47 71.76 33.61
N VAL A 705 6.27 71.02 32.53
CA VAL A 705 5.08 70.21 32.28
C VAL A 705 5.39 68.76 32.58
N THR A 706 4.57 68.13 33.42
CA THR A 706 4.66 66.72 33.78
C THR A 706 3.41 65.98 33.32
N ALA A 707 3.59 64.78 32.76
CA ALA A 707 2.50 63.89 32.43
C ALA A 707 2.39 62.80 33.49
N LEU A 708 1.22 62.65 34.11
CA LEU A 708 0.99 61.77 35.26
C LEU A 708 -0.21 60.85 35.03
N LYS A 709 -0.02 59.56 35.30
CA LYS A 709 -1.11 58.58 35.40
C LYS A 709 -1.10 58.00 36.81
N GLU A 710 -2.22 58.15 37.52
CA GLU A 710 -2.35 57.70 38.93
C GLU A 710 -1.22 58.22 39.85
N GLY A 711 -0.67 59.41 39.55
CA GLY A 711 0.43 60.03 40.31
C GLY A 711 1.84 59.59 39.91
N ALA A 712 2.00 58.66 38.97
CA ALA A 712 3.31 58.25 38.43
C ALA A 712 3.66 59.00 37.13
N LEU A 713 4.94 59.35 36.96
CA LEU A 713 5.44 59.99 35.73
C LEU A 713 5.29 59.05 34.54
N MET A 714 4.74 59.60 33.45
CA MET A 714 4.51 58.90 32.20
C MET A 714 5.54 59.22 31.12
N ALA A 715 6.38 60.23 31.33
CA ALA A 715 7.52 60.58 30.48
C ALA A 715 8.44 61.53 31.27
N LYS A 716 9.63 61.84 30.73
CA LYS A 716 10.48 62.90 31.28
C LYS A 716 9.74 64.26 31.23
N PRO A 717 9.84 65.10 32.28
CA PRO A 717 9.22 66.43 32.27
C PRO A 717 9.73 67.29 31.11
N LEU A 718 8.83 68.07 30.52
CA LEU A 718 9.11 68.99 29.42
C LEU A 718 9.22 70.41 29.97
N VAL A 719 10.26 71.15 29.59
CA VAL A 719 10.41 72.56 29.99
C VAL A 719 10.06 73.48 28.82
N ILE A 720 9.15 74.41 29.06
CA ILE A 720 8.72 75.45 28.10
C ILE A 720 9.00 76.81 28.73
N GLU A 721 9.69 77.69 28.00
CA GLU A 721 10.05 79.02 28.50
C GLU A 721 9.04 80.08 28.02
N PHE A 722 8.42 80.76 28.98
CA PHE A 722 7.64 81.97 28.74
C PHE A 722 8.53 83.19 28.99
N THR A 723 8.90 83.88 27.92
CA THR A 723 9.75 85.06 27.95
C THR A 723 8.98 86.30 28.46
N PRO A 724 9.61 87.17 29.26
CA PRO A 724 8.98 88.40 29.73
C PRO A 724 8.72 89.36 28.59
N LEU A 725 7.60 90.08 28.66
CA LEU A 725 7.21 91.04 27.63
C LEU A 725 8.02 92.33 27.81
N LEU A 726 8.50 92.93 26.72
CA LEU A 726 9.07 94.27 26.78
C LEU A 726 7.94 95.29 27.00
N VAL A 727 7.99 96.08 28.09
CA VAL A 727 6.92 97.02 28.48
C VAL A 727 7.36 98.48 28.52
N GLY A 728 8.67 98.75 28.55
CA GLY A 728 9.20 100.10 28.57
C GLY A 728 10.59 100.18 27.97
N LEU A 729 10.92 101.33 27.38
CA LEU A 729 12.26 101.67 26.94
C LEU A 729 12.51 103.12 27.33
N GLU A 730 13.62 103.39 28.00
CA GLU A 730 13.97 104.74 28.45
C GLU A 730 15.46 105.01 28.31
N PHE A 731 15.80 106.29 28.14
CA PHE A 731 17.18 106.76 28.31
C PHE A 731 17.47 106.97 29.80
N GLY A 732 18.72 106.74 30.22
CA GLY A 732 19.15 106.92 31.61
C GLY A 732 19.03 108.34 32.16
N ALA A 733 18.81 109.34 31.29
CA ALA A 733 18.42 110.69 31.65
C ALA A 733 17.39 111.24 30.65
N THR A 734 16.49 112.11 31.12
CA THR A 734 15.48 112.79 30.28
C THR A 734 16.08 113.86 29.38
N SER A 735 17.23 114.42 29.77
CA SER A 735 18.00 115.36 28.97
C SER A 735 19.50 115.18 29.19
N TYR A 736 20.29 115.32 28.14
CA TYR A 736 21.74 115.31 28.18
C TYR A 736 22.29 116.68 27.78
N GLU A 737 23.35 117.13 28.45
CA GLU A 737 24.09 118.33 28.08
C GLU A 737 25.52 117.95 27.70
N VAL A 738 26.00 118.49 26.58
CA VAL A 738 27.38 118.25 26.11
C VAL A 738 27.95 119.54 25.54
N VAL A 739 29.22 119.84 25.83
CA VAL A 739 29.88 121.00 25.21
C VAL A 739 30.35 120.61 23.80
N ALA A 740 30.24 121.52 22.83
CA ALA A 740 30.74 121.28 21.47
C ALA A 740 32.22 120.85 21.50
N GLY A 741 32.53 119.71 20.84
CA GLY A 741 33.84 119.06 20.88
C GLY A 741 34.09 118.11 22.06
N ARG A 742 33.13 117.93 22.97
CA ARG A 742 33.16 116.94 24.06
C ARG A 742 32.10 115.86 23.85
N THR A 743 32.14 114.81 24.66
CA THR A 743 31.23 113.67 24.62
C THR A 743 30.52 113.46 25.95
N VAL A 744 29.27 112.98 25.91
CA VAL A 744 28.51 112.50 27.07
C VAL A 744 28.00 111.09 26.79
N GLN A 745 28.03 110.22 27.79
CA GLN A 745 27.56 108.84 27.65
C GLN A 745 26.05 108.79 27.93
N SER A 746 25.29 108.29 26.96
CA SER A 746 23.88 107.92 27.14
C SER A 746 23.77 106.42 27.37
N GLU A 747 22.75 106.03 28.12
CA GLU A 747 22.40 104.63 28.37
C GLU A 747 20.92 104.45 28.02
N VAL A 748 20.57 103.31 27.44
CA VAL A 748 19.19 102.91 27.21
C VAL A 748 18.91 101.69 28.05
N LYS A 749 17.79 101.72 28.77
CA LYS A 749 17.33 100.65 29.63
C LYS A 749 15.98 100.16 29.11
N ALA A 750 15.87 98.85 28.93
CA ALA A 750 14.63 98.17 28.63
C ALA A 750 14.01 97.71 29.94
N THR A 751 12.75 98.03 30.15
CA THR A 751 11.95 97.52 31.26
C THR A 751 11.07 96.40 30.73
N TYR A 752 11.21 95.22 31.32
CA TYR A 752 10.39 94.05 31.01
C TYR A 752 9.23 93.92 32.01
N SER A 753 8.20 93.15 31.64
CA SER A 753 6.96 92.99 32.41
C SER A 753 7.16 92.39 33.80
N ASN A 754 8.30 91.73 34.03
CA ASN A 754 8.71 91.19 35.31
C ASN A 754 9.42 92.23 36.21
N GLY A 755 9.58 93.47 35.75
CA GLY A 755 10.26 94.56 36.46
C GLY A 755 11.76 94.63 36.23
N ASP A 756 12.34 93.69 35.47
CA ASP A 756 13.77 93.72 35.14
C ASP A 756 14.08 94.92 34.26
N VAL A 757 15.12 95.65 34.64
CA VAL A 757 15.64 96.78 33.89
C VAL A 757 17.01 96.40 33.34
N VAL A 758 17.05 96.05 32.07
CA VAL A 758 18.27 95.57 31.41
C VAL A 758 18.89 96.71 30.59
N PRO A 759 20.19 96.99 30.73
CA PRO A 759 20.86 97.94 29.85
C PRO A 759 20.94 97.35 28.43
N VAL A 760 20.21 97.96 27.50
CA VAL A 760 20.08 97.51 26.11
C VAL A 760 20.69 98.53 25.14
N THR A 761 21.51 99.46 25.62
CA THR A 761 22.12 100.54 24.82
C THR A 761 22.76 100.03 23.53
N ARG A 762 23.46 98.89 23.61
CA ARG A 762 24.16 98.29 22.46
C ARG A 762 23.26 97.48 21.53
N ASP A 763 22.16 96.95 22.07
CA ASP A 763 21.17 96.17 21.32
C ASP A 763 20.05 97.07 20.75
N SER A 764 20.00 98.33 21.20
CA SER A 764 19.10 99.37 20.71
C SER A 764 19.64 100.04 19.45
N VAL A 765 18.73 100.41 18.55
CA VAL A 765 19.03 101.27 17.41
C VAL A 765 19.03 102.73 17.89
N LEU A 766 20.22 103.34 17.96
CA LEU A 766 20.42 104.71 18.46
C LEU A 766 20.57 105.71 17.31
N THR A 767 19.85 106.84 17.39
CA THR A 767 19.90 107.91 16.37
C THR A 767 19.84 109.30 17.02
N VAL A 768 20.40 110.32 16.35
CA VAL A 768 20.19 111.74 16.67
C VAL A 768 19.27 112.33 15.61
N THR A 769 18.31 113.16 16.04
CA THR A 769 17.32 113.80 15.14
C THR A 769 17.96 114.86 14.23
N ASP A 770 18.95 115.62 14.72
CA ASP A 770 19.72 116.58 13.93
C ASP A 770 21.24 116.33 14.05
N PRO A 771 21.85 115.60 13.10
CA PRO A 771 23.26 115.21 13.17
C PRO A 771 24.23 116.39 13.01
N ALA A 772 23.77 117.56 12.56
CA ALA A 772 24.61 118.76 12.49
C ALA A 772 24.95 119.31 13.88
N LEU A 773 24.12 119.00 14.89
CA LEU A 773 24.29 119.45 16.27
C LEU A 773 25.05 118.41 17.11
N ALA A 774 24.82 117.11 16.91
CA ALA A 774 25.51 116.04 17.63
C ALA A 774 25.50 114.70 16.88
N THR A 775 26.36 113.77 17.25
CA THR A 775 26.30 112.38 16.75
C THR A 775 26.21 111.40 17.92
N ILE A 776 25.49 110.30 17.77
CA ILE A 776 25.46 109.18 18.74
C ILE A 776 25.93 107.90 18.06
N ASN A 777 26.77 107.11 18.74
CA ASN A 777 27.19 105.81 18.24
C ASN A 777 26.42 104.65 18.92
N ALA A 778 26.61 103.42 18.44
CA ALA A 778 25.93 102.23 18.96
C ALA A 778 26.26 101.90 20.43
N SER A 779 27.31 102.49 21.01
CA SER A 779 27.59 102.32 22.45
C SER A 779 26.89 103.38 23.30
N GLY A 780 26.10 104.29 22.74
CA GLY A 780 25.45 105.37 23.46
C GLY A 780 26.31 106.61 23.68
N LEU A 781 27.49 106.71 23.07
CA LEU A 781 28.35 107.89 23.24
C LEU A 781 27.86 109.02 22.33
N VAL A 782 27.44 110.12 22.93
CA VAL A 782 26.92 111.31 22.26
C VAL A 782 28.04 112.36 22.17
N THR A 783 28.39 112.80 20.97
CA THR A 783 29.40 113.83 20.71
C THR A 783 28.73 115.12 20.28
N GLY A 784 28.97 116.22 21.01
CA GLY A 784 28.48 117.55 20.62
C GLY A 784 29.29 118.10 19.45
N VAL A 785 28.62 118.49 18.35
CA VAL A 785 29.24 119.01 17.12
C VAL A 785 29.16 120.53 17.08
N SER A 786 27.98 121.11 17.28
CA SER A 786 27.78 122.56 17.25
C SER A 786 26.68 123.00 18.22
N PRO A 787 26.74 124.23 18.79
CA PRO A 787 25.79 124.65 19.82
C PRO A 787 24.33 124.69 19.31
N GLY A 788 23.42 124.10 20.07
CA GLY A 788 22.00 123.97 19.69
C GLY A 788 21.26 122.94 20.55
N SER A 789 20.00 122.67 20.22
CA SER A 789 19.19 121.63 20.88
C SER A 789 18.67 120.63 19.85
N THR A 790 18.82 119.33 20.14
CA THR A 790 18.33 118.21 19.32
C THR A 790 17.78 117.09 20.23
N VAL A 791 17.40 115.94 19.67
CA VAL A 791 16.84 114.80 20.41
C VAL A 791 17.57 113.52 20.00
N ILE A 792 18.01 112.72 20.97
CA ILE A 792 18.47 111.34 20.75
C ILE A 792 17.29 110.37 20.85
N ARG A 793 17.28 109.33 20.00
CA ARG A 793 16.23 108.29 19.96
C ARG A 793 16.85 106.90 20.08
N ALA A 794 16.16 106.00 20.77
CA ALA A 794 16.49 104.58 20.87
C ALA A 794 15.30 103.73 20.42
N ALA A 795 15.52 102.62 19.73
CA ALA A 795 14.50 101.63 19.43
C ALA A 795 14.99 100.21 19.73
N TYR A 796 14.21 99.41 20.44
CA TYR A 796 14.54 98.05 20.87
C TYR A 796 13.28 97.19 20.92
N GLU A 797 13.32 96.00 20.29
CA GLU A 797 12.20 95.05 20.12
C GLU A 797 10.81 95.68 19.87
N GLY A 798 10.77 96.69 18.99
CA GLY A 798 9.52 97.34 18.54
C GLY A 798 9.04 98.52 19.40
N ILE A 799 9.69 98.84 20.52
CA ILE A 799 9.40 100.02 21.35
C ILE A 799 10.49 101.08 21.16
N SER A 800 10.14 102.37 21.25
CA SER A 800 11.09 103.49 21.06
C SER A 800 11.06 104.50 22.21
N ALA A 801 12.24 105.05 22.55
CA ALA A 801 12.43 106.09 23.56
C ALA A 801 13.14 107.30 22.97
N THR A 802 12.99 108.48 23.60
CA THR A 802 13.67 109.72 23.19
C THR A 802 14.17 110.52 24.40
N ALA A 803 15.29 111.21 24.27
CA ALA A 803 15.79 112.17 25.27
C ALA A 803 16.31 113.44 24.61
N ASP A 804 16.12 114.58 25.27
CA ASP A 804 16.57 115.87 24.78
C ASP A 804 18.11 115.99 24.88
N LEU A 805 18.74 116.67 23.94
CA LEU A 805 20.18 116.90 23.91
C LEU A 805 20.48 118.37 23.67
N LYS A 806 21.20 119.02 24.60
CA LYS A 806 21.63 120.40 24.47
C LYS A 806 23.15 120.50 24.33
N VAL A 807 23.60 121.14 23.25
CA VAL A 807 25.02 121.33 22.95
C VAL A 807 25.44 122.75 23.32
N GLN A 808 26.36 122.91 24.28
CA GLN A 808 26.82 124.20 24.82
C GLN A 808 28.13 124.67 24.16
N ALA A 809 28.42 125.99 24.18
CA ALA A 809 29.67 126.57 23.63
C ALA A 809 30.85 126.45 24.62
N ALA A 810 32.08 126.22 24.12
CA ALA A 810 33.27 125.97 24.95
C ALA A 810 33.93 127.26 25.52
N PRO A 811 34.30 127.33 26.81
CA PRO A 811 35.07 128.44 27.40
C PRO A 811 36.61 128.37 27.17
N PRO A 812 37.36 129.49 27.21
CA PRO A 812 38.82 129.54 27.01
C PRO A 812 39.65 129.06 28.23
N ASP A 813 40.73 128.33 27.95
CA ASP A 813 41.53 127.49 28.87
C ASP A 813 42.63 128.23 29.66
N PRO A 814 42.84 127.89 30.95
CA PRO A 814 44.16 128.00 31.59
C PRO A 814 44.55 126.75 32.42
N GLY A 815 45.56 126.02 31.92
CA GLY A 815 46.84 125.76 32.59
C GLY A 815 46.93 125.05 33.97
N THR A 816 47.96 124.19 34.04
CA THR A 816 48.59 123.57 35.23
C THR A 816 47.79 122.41 35.85
N GLY A 817 48.37 121.28 36.26
CA GLY A 817 49.76 120.87 36.39
C GLY A 817 49.82 119.72 37.40
N SER A 818 50.78 118.82 37.17
CA SER A 818 51.46 117.94 38.13
C SER A 818 50.70 116.83 38.89
N GLU A 819 51.11 115.59 38.51
CA GLU A 819 51.59 114.50 39.39
C GLU A 819 50.57 113.62 40.16
N PRO A 820 50.96 112.44 40.71
CA PRO A 820 52.04 111.49 40.36
C PRO A 820 51.58 110.00 40.40
N GLY A 821 52.45 109.10 39.89
CA GLY A 821 52.80 107.82 40.53
C GLY A 821 51.76 106.71 40.70
N THR A 822 51.91 105.62 39.93
CA THR A 822 51.94 104.25 40.47
C THR A 822 52.86 103.33 39.66
N ASN A 823 53.97 102.98 40.29
CA ASN A 823 54.65 101.67 40.30
C ASN A 823 54.94 101.45 41.82
N PRO A 824 55.07 100.25 42.43
CA PRO A 824 55.14 98.88 41.89
C PRO A 824 54.41 97.77 42.72
N GLY A 825 54.37 96.55 42.16
CA GLY A 825 54.75 95.32 42.89
C GLY A 825 53.67 94.55 43.68
N THR A 826 53.33 93.34 43.19
CA THR A 826 53.67 92.03 43.79
C THR A 826 52.74 90.92 43.27
N GLY A 827 53.32 89.77 42.89
CA GLY A 827 52.58 88.52 42.75
C GLY A 827 52.82 87.73 41.47
N ILE A 828 54.05 87.24 41.26
CA ILE A 828 54.36 86.18 40.29
C ILE A 828 54.79 84.92 41.07
N ASN A 829 54.44 83.75 40.50
CA ASN A 829 54.92 82.37 40.72
C ASN A 829 54.04 81.46 41.61
N PRO A 830 53.96 80.12 41.37
CA PRO A 830 54.54 79.24 40.32
C PRO A 830 53.45 78.59 39.39
N GLY A 831 53.68 78.07 38.17
CA GLY A 831 54.54 76.95 37.71
C GLY A 831 53.87 75.58 37.92
N PRO A 832 54.12 74.49 37.14
CA PRO A 832 54.44 74.29 35.71
C PRO A 832 53.47 73.26 35.03
N GLY A 833 53.44 73.07 33.70
CA GLY A 833 54.24 72.08 32.94
C GLY A 833 53.30 71.14 32.12
N THR A 834 53.24 71.17 30.78
CA THR A 834 54.10 70.57 29.72
C THR A 834 54.01 69.05 29.50
N GLY A 835 53.78 68.65 28.24
CA GLY A 835 54.18 67.35 27.65
C GLY A 835 53.07 66.70 26.79
N THR A 836 52.92 66.96 25.49
CA THR A 836 53.59 66.41 24.28
C THR A 836 53.50 64.89 24.05
N ASN A 837 52.75 64.51 22.98
CA ASN A 837 53.05 63.54 21.90
C ASN A 837 53.28 62.04 22.25
N PRO A 838 53.31 61.08 21.28
CA PRO A 838 52.74 61.03 19.92
C PRO A 838 52.08 59.66 19.52
N SER A 839 51.59 59.61 18.26
CA SER A 839 51.73 58.48 17.29
C SER A 839 50.69 57.32 17.33
N SER A 840 49.99 57.13 16.22
CA SER A 840 50.15 56.06 15.19
C SER A 840 49.67 54.69 15.68
N GLY A 841 48.72 54.01 15.05
CA GLY A 841 48.71 53.60 13.66
C GLY A 841 48.70 52.06 13.63
N SER A 842 47.99 51.49 12.66
CA SER A 842 48.16 50.11 12.15
C SER A 842 47.59 48.95 12.98
N GLY A 843 46.72 48.13 12.35
CA GLY A 843 46.55 46.71 12.72
C GLY A 843 47.78 45.88 12.30
N PRO A 844 47.67 44.58 11.96
CA PRO A 844 46.70 43.54 12.34
C PRO A 844 47.40 42.28 12.92
N GLY A 845 46.61 41.30 13.38
CA GLY A 845 46.85 39.88 13.09
C GLY A 845 47.82 39.03 13.94
N VAL A 846 47.35 37.79 14.14
CA VAL A 846 48.08 36.51 14.21
C VAL A 846 48.46 35.95 15.61
N VAL A 847 47.85 34.78 15.87
CA VAL A 847 48.14 33.56 16.69
C VAL A 847 49.65 33.17 16.82
N PRO A 848 50.08 32.05 17.47
CA PRO A 848 49.50 31.12 18.47
C PRO A 848 50.48 30.64 19.60
N GLY A 849 49.92 29.91 20.59
CA GLY A 849 50.48 28.66 21.14
C GLY A 849 51.55 28.70 22.26
N GLN A 850 51.33 27.97 23.37
CA GLN A 850 52.00 26.69 23.69
C GLN A 850 51.77 26.24 25.15
N ASN A 851 51.86 24.91 25.31
CA ASN A 851 51.66 24.09 26.51
C ASN A 851 52.67 24.31 27.65
N ALA A 852 52.26 24.00 28.89
CA ALA A 852 52.86 22.96 29.76
C ALA A 852 52.19 22.96 31.16
N GLY A 853 51.86 21.78 31.69
CA GLY A 853 51.53 21.57 33.12
C GLY A 853 52.79 21.56 34.01
N PRO A 854 52.82 20.89 35.20
CA PRO A 854 51.77 20.12 35.89
C PRO A 854 51.73 20.38 37.44
N ASP A 855 51.08 19.45 38.14
CA ASP A 855 51.23 19.03 39.56
C ASP A 855 50.12 19.34 40.59
N THR A 856 49.61 18.22 41.12
CA THR A 856 48.65 17.86 42.19
C THR A 856 49.20 18.18 43.62
N PRO A 857 48.59 17.82 44.81
CA PRO A 857 47.57 16.78 45.09
C PRO A 857 46.61 16.99 46.33
N GLU A 858 45.86 15.91 46.65
CA GLU A 858 45.26 15.50 47.95
C GLU A 858 43.91 16.12 48.41
N THR A 859 42.97 15.45 49.12
CA THR A 859 42.73 14.06 49.61
C THR A 859 41.29 13.93 50.19
N GLY A 860 40.72 12.72 50.14
CA GLY A 860 39.88 12.10 51.21
C GLY A 860 38.35 12.44 51.28
N VAL A 861 37.41 11.63 51.80
CA VAL A 861 37.32 10.30 52.45
C VAL A 861 35.82 9.88 52.50
N GLY A 862 35.50 8.57 52.33
CA GLY A 862 34.55 7.88 53.23
C GLY A 862 33.19 7.33 52.69
N PRO A 863 32.61 6.26 53.30
CA PRO A 863 32.21 5.04 52.57
C PRO A 863 30.86 4.37 52.99
N GLY A 864 30.56 3.18 52.40
CA GLY A 864 29.71 2.10 52.96
C GLY A 864 28.70 1.50 51.97
N SER A 865 28.18 0.26 52.06
CA SER A 865 28.63 -1.12 52.37
C SER A 865 27.36 -1.99 52.57
N GLY A 866 27.33 -3.23 52.07
CA GLY A 866 26.41 -4.31 52.50
C GLY A 866 25.16 -4.52 51.62
N GLY A 867 24.64 -5.73 51.36
CA GLY A 867 24.98 -7.06 51.86
C GLY A 867 24.16 -8.19 51.21
N SER A 868 24.76 -9.37 51.31
CA SER A 868 24.39 -10.80 51.16
C SER A 868 22.94 -11.31 51.26
N GLY A 869 22.65 -12.40 50.53
CA GLY A 869 22.10 -13.65 51.11
C GLY A 869 20.75 -14.22 50.59
N PRO A 870 20.49 -15.55 50.71
CA PRO A 870 19.97 -16.42 49.63
C PRO A 870 18.73 -17.30 49.98
N GLY A 871 18.25 -18.14 49.05
CA GLY A 871 17.32 -19.27 49.29
C GLY A 871 16.98 -20.03 47.99
N THR A 872 17.57 -21.20 47.66
CA THR A 872 17.35 -22.61 48.08
C THR A 872 16.15 -23.32 47.45
N GLY A 873 16.41 -24.42 46.70
CA GLY A 873 15.42 -25.47 46.37
C GLY A 873 15.77 -26.37 45.16
N GLU A 874 16.59 -27.40 45.38
CA GLU A 874 16.87 -28.58 44.50
C GLU A 874 15.97 -29.79 44.95
N PRO A 875 16.07 -31.05 44.41
CA PRO A 875 16.20 -31.54 43.02
C PRO A 875 15.42 -32.88 42.74
N GLY A 876 15.58 -33.44 41.54
CA GLY A 876 15.45 -34.88 41.26
C GLY A 876 15.30 -35.23 39.77
N ALA A 877 16.00 -36.20 39.15
CA ALA A 877 17.35 -36.76 39.20
C ALA A 877 17.41 -37.91 38.16
N ALA A 878 18.61 -38.17 37.60
CA ALA A 878 19.08 -39.34 36.80
C ALA A 878 19.21 -39.07 35.27
N GLY A 879 20.36 -39.26 34.61
CA GLY A 879 21.71 -39.71 34.97
C GLY A 879 22.62 -39.64 33.71
N GLY A 880 23.92 -39.36 33.88
CA GLY A 880 24.94 -39.33 32.79
C GLY A 880 25.42 -40.73 32.36
N PRO A 881 26.56 -40.91 31.62
CA PRO A 881 27.66 -39.98 31.31
C PRO A 881 27.90 -39.87 29.75
N GLU A 882 28.87 -39.17 29.14
CA GLU A 882 30.33 -39.12 29.33
C GLU A 882 30.92 -38.02 28.40
N ASP A 883 31.79 -37.15 28.94
CA ASP A 883 32.59 -36.18 28.18
C ASP A 883 33.88 -36.82 27.63
N GLY A 884 34.15 -36.62 26.35
CA GLY A 884 35.49 -36.72 25.76
C GLY A 884 36.12 -35.31 25.63
N PRO A 885 37.45 -35.16 25.70
CA PRO A 885 38.08 -33.83 25.66
C PRO A 885 38.00 -33.22 24.25
N PRO A 886 37.91 -31.88 24.13
CA PRO A 886 37.80 -31.21 22.84
C PRO A 886 39.10 -31.36 22.04
N SER A 887 38.97 -31.66 20.75
CA SER A 887 40.07 -31.60 19.79
C SER A 887 40.60 -30.16 19.69
N ALA A 888 41.92 -30.04 19.60
CA ALA A 888 42.62 -28.76 19.47
C ALA A 888 42.35 -28.13 18.09
N GLY A 889 41.18 -27.50 17.93
CA GLY A 889 40.77 -26.84 16.68
C GLY A 889 39.48 -26.01 16.76
N SER A 890 38.56 -26.30 17.69
CA SER A 890 37.28 -25.58 17.77
C SER A 890 37.40 -24.26 18.55
N VAL A 891 37.02 -23.15 17.93
CA VAL A 891 37.00 -21.81 18.57
C VAL A 891 35.94 -21.73 19.69
N PHE A 892 34.87 -22.53 19.59
CA PHE A 892 33.78 -22.62 20.56
C PHE A 892 33.57 -24.05 21.05
N THR A 893 33.15 -24.20 22.31
CA THR A 893 33.04 -25.49 23.00
C THR A 893 31.96 -26.41 22.44
N ASP A 894 30.98 -25.86 21.72
CA ASP A 894 29.79 -26.52 21.18
C ASP A 894 29.82 -26.66 19.65
N THR A 895 30.98 -26.42 19.03
CA THR A 895 31.15 -26.54 17.57
C THR A 895 32.02 -27.73 17.15
N ALA A 896 32.70 -28.37 18.10
CA ALA A 896 33.54 -29.52 17.83
C ALA A 896 32.72 -30.69 17.23
N GLY A 897 33.08 -31.14 16.02
CA GLY A 897 32.39 -32.21 15.31
C GLY A 897 31.10 -31.81 14.58
N HIS A 898 30.73 -30.52 14.61
CA HIS A 898 29.59 -30.01 13.86
C HIS A 898 29.94 -29.87 12.37
N TRP A 899 28.99 -30.12 11.45
CA TRP A 899 29.25 -30.08 10.00
C TRP A 899 29.76 -28.71 9.51
N ALA A 900 29.37 -27.64 10.19
CA ALA A 900 29.80 -26.27 9.91
C ALA A 900 31.00 -25.79 10.75
N GLU A 901 31.70 -26.65 11.50
CA GLU A 901 32.81 -26.26 12.39
C GLU A 901 33.87 -25.41 11.67
N ALA A 902 34.27 -25.83 10.46
CA ALA A 902 35.28 -25.14 9.66
C ALA A 902 34.81 -23.74 9.19
N ASP A 903 33.56 -23.63 8.73
CA ASP A 903 32.94 -22.39 8.28
C ASP A 903 32.75 -21.41 9.45
N ILE A 904 32.25 -21.90 10.58
CA ILE A 904 32.11 -21.09 11.80
C ILE A 904 33.48 -20.57 12.24
N GLY A 905 34.50 -21.44 12.29
CA GLY A 905 35.86 -21.04 12.63
C GLY A 905 36.44 -20.00 11.66
N ARG A 906 36.12 -20.09 10.37
CA ARG A 906 36.52 -19.10 9.35
C ARG A 906 35.81 -17.77 9.54
N ALA A 907 34.50 -17.77 9.73
CA ALA A 907 33.72 -16.55 9.93
C ALA A 907 34.15 -15.78 11.19
N VAL A 908 34.60 -16.47 12.25
CA VAL A 908 35.19 -15.80 13.42
C VAL A 908 36.54 -15.16 13.10
N ARG A 909 37.44 -15.86 12.40
CA ARG A 909 38.75 -15.32 12.00
C ARG A 909 38.62 -14.11 11.09
N GLU A 910 37.62 -14.10 10.21
CA GLU A 910 37.30 -13.00 9.31
C GLU A 910 36.46 -11.91 9.99
N GLY A 911 36.14 -12.06 11.28
CA GLY A 911 35.42 -11.08 12.07
C GLY A 911 33.94 -10.91 11.68
N LEU A 912 33.35 -11.84 10.93
CA LEU A 912 31.93 -11.83 10.51
C LEU A 912 30.99 -12.15 11.67
N VAL A 913 31.37 -13.06 12.55
CA VAL A 913 30.58 -13.49 13.72
C VAL A 913 31.43 -13.55 14.97
N THR A 914 30.80 -13.33 16.12
CA THR A 914 31.35 -13.60 17.44
C THR A 914 30.49 -14.64 18.16
N GLY A 915 31.10 -15.45 19.02
CA GLY A 915 30.35 -16.35 19.90
C GLY A 915 29.83 -15.63 21.13
N TYR A 916 29.13 -16.39 21.97
CA TYR A 916 28.59 -15.90 23.24
C TYR A 916 29.69 -15.80 24.31
N PRO A 917 29.49 -14.97 25.36
CA PRO A 917 30.45 -14.83 26.46
C PRO A 917 30.80 -16.14 27.19
N ASP A 918 29.92 -17.14 27.10
CA ASP A 918 30.10 -18.49 27.65
C ASP A 918 30.96 -19.42 26.78
N ARG A 919 31.58 -18.89 25.72
CA ARG A 919 32.40 -19.62 24.71
C ARG A 919 31.61 -20.61 23.85
N THR A 920 30.29 -20.44 23.74
CA THR A 920 29.44 -21.18 22.80
C THR A 920 29.15 -20.39 21.51
N PHE A 921 28.79 -21.06 20.42
CA PHE A 921 28.32 -20.47 19.17
C PHE A 921 26.83 -20.72 18.93
N ARG A 922 26.33 -21.84 19.42
CA ARG A 922 24.97 -22.38 19.29
C ARG A 922 24.59 -22.62 17.83
N PRO A 923 25.29 -23.54 17.12
CA PRO A 923 25.15 -23.70 15.67
C PRO A 923 23.73 -24.00 15.21
N ASP A 924 22.96 -24.76 15.99
CA ASP A 924 21.58 -25.13 15.67
C ASP A 924 20.52 -24.12 16.13
N ALA A 925 20.91 -23.04 16.81
CA ALA A 925 19.97 -22.00 17.22
C ALA A 925 19.45 -21.22 16.01
N GLY A 926 18.17 -20.88 16.01
CA GLY A 926 17.56 -20.07 14.95
C GLY A 926 18.09 -18.64 14.95
N VAL A 927 18.20 -18.06 13.75
CA VAL A 927 18.64 -16.68 13.52
C VAL A 927 17.44 -15.75 13.37
N THR A 928 17.46 -14.59 14.00
CA THR A 928 16.42 -13.57 13.83
C THR A 928 16.65 -12.70 12.60
N ARG A 929 15.58 -12.06 12.09
CA ARG A 929 15.66 -11.11 10.97
C ARG A 929 16.65 -9.96 11.23
N ALA A 930 16.72 -9.46 12.47
CA ALA A 930 17.68 -8.43 12.86
C ALA A 930 19.14 -8.93 12.86
N GLU A 931 19.38 -10.14 13.37
CA GLU A 931 20.72 -10.74 13.36
C GLU A 931 21.20 -10.98 11.94
N PHE A 932 20.35 -11.52 11.06
CA PHE A 932 20.75 -11.77 9.67
C PHE A 932 21.03 -10.47 8.90
N ALA A 933 20.22 -9.43 9.11
CA ALA A 933 20.47 -8.10 8.53
C ALA A 933 21.82 -7.51 8.98
N ALA A 934 22.14 -7.61 10.27
CA ALA A 934 23.42 -7.16 10.81
C ALA A 934 24.62 -7.91 10.22
N LEU A 935 24.48 -9.23 10.04
CA LEU A 935 25.52 -10.05 9.41
C LEU A 935 25.74 -9.69 7.93
N LEU A 936 24.66 -9.45 7.18
CA LEU A 936 24.73 -9.10 5.77
C LEU A 936 25.39 -7.73 5.53
N VAL A 937 25.05 -6.73 6.36
CA VAL A 937 25.66 -5.39 6.34
C VAL A 937 27.15 -5.44 6.67
N ARG A 938 27.52 -6.20 7.70
CA ARG A 938 28.91 -6.41 8.10
C ARG A 938 29.71 -7.14 7.01
N LEU A 939 29.10 -8.13 6.35
CA LEU A 939 29.71 -8.85 5.23
C LEU A 939 30.01 -7.92 4.04
N LEU A 940 29.09 -7.01 3.72
CA LEU A 940 29.21 -6.08 2.61
C LEU A 940 30.02 -4.81 2.94
N GLY A 941 30.47 -4.65 4.20
CA GLY A 941 31.21 -3.47 4.65
C GLY A 941 30.38 -2.18 4.63
N LEU A 942 29.07 -2.29 4.79
CA LEU A 942 28.17 -1.14 4.79
C LEU A 942 28.12 -0.54 6.21
N GLY A 943 28.83 0.57 6.43
CA GLY A 943 28.77 1.34 7.69
C GLY A 943 29.97 1.17 8.64
N ASP A 944 30.19 2.19 9.47
CA ASP A 944 31.29 2.26 10.44
C ASP A 944 30.89 1.61 11.76
N ASP A 945 31.32 0.37 12.00
CA ASP A 945 31.53 -0.14 13.36
C ASP A 945 32.92 -0.78 13.47
N ALA A 946 33.84 0.01 14.00
CA ALA A 946 35.08 -0.34 14.70
C ALA A 946 35.71 -1.72 14.41
N GLY A 947 36.69 -1.76 13.51
CA GLY A 947 37.79 -2.75 13.61
C GLY A 947 38.39 -3.30 12.30
N ALA A 948 39.19 -2.48 11.61
CA ALA A 948 40.29 -2.83 10.71
C ALA A 948 40.02 -3.29 9.24
N ALA A 949 40.79 -2.62 8.37
CA ALA A 949 41.22 -2.90 6.99
C ALA A 949 40.33 -2.43 5.81
N THR A 950 40.91 -1.46 5.11
CA THR A 950 40.47 -0.76 3.89
C THR A 950 40.13 -1.65 2.69
N ALA A 951 38.97 -1.45 2.06
CA ALA A 951 38.78 -1.67 0.63
C ALA A 951 37.63 -0.82 0.06
N THR A 952 38.01 0.03 -0.89
CA THR A 952 37.25 0.75 -1.94
C THR A 952 35.71 0.67 -1.97
N SER A 953 35.13 1.84 -1.77
CA SER A 953 33.79 2.28 -2.19
C SER A 953 33.42 1.85 -3.61
N ALA A 954 32.38 1.05 -3.75
CA ALA A 954 31.74 0.79 -5.04
C ALA A 954 30.28 0.38 -4.88
N LEU A 955 29.44 1.25 -4.33
CA LEU A 955 27.97 1.08 -4.41
C LEU A 955 27.30 2.46 -4.21
N ALA A 956 27.14 3.19 -5.31
CA ALA A 956 26.34 4.41 -5.37
C ALA A 956 25.21 4.19 -6.36
N LEU A 957 24.01 3.84 -5.89
CA LEU A 957 22.79 3.78 -6.71
C LEU A 957 21.59 4.32 -5.91
N ALA A 958 20.68 4.94 -6.67
CA ALA A 958 19.66 5.88 -6.24
C ALA A 958 18.46 5.26 -5.50
N SER A 959 17.90 6.05 -4.59
CA SER A 959 16.80 5.75 -3.67
C SER A 959 15.41 6.01 -4.26
N PRO A 960 14.38 5.27 -3.81
CA PRO A 960 13.10 5.87 -3.41
C PRO A 960 12.95 5.74 -1.88
N ALA A 961 12.82 6.89 -1.22
CA ALA A 961 12.74 6.98 0.23
C ALA A 961 11.46 6.33 0.79
N ALA A 962 11.61 5.21 1.51
CA ALA A 962 10.59 4.70 2.41
C ALA A 962 10.61 5.49 3.72
N ALA A 963 9.42 5.90 4.16
CA ALA A 963 9.20 6.83 5.26
C ALA A 963 9.71 6.32 6.62
N ALA A 964 10.36 7.23 7.34
CA ALA A 964 10.96 7.03 8.66
C ALA A 964 9.92 6.99 9.80
N ALA A 965 9.08 5.95 9.87
CA ALA A 965 8.06 5.83 10.90
C ALA A 965 8.02 4.43 11.56
N ASP A 966 9.12 3.94 12.14
CA ASP A 966 9.03 2.89 13.17
C ASP A 966 10.28 2.71 14.06
N ARG A 967 10.97 3.81 14.40
CA ARG A 967 12.23 3.74 15.18
C ARG A 967 12.08 3.33 16.65
N GLN A 968 10.90 2.91 17.11
CA GLN A 968 10.67 2.60 18.52
C GLN A 968 10.51 1.11 18.86
N ALA A 969 10.63 0.20 17.89
CA ALA A 969 10.52 -1.26 18.13
C ALA A 969 11.76 -2.08 17.69
N TRP A 970 12.87 -1.45 17.29
CA TRP A 970 14.09 -2.18 16.90
C TRP A 970 15.08 -2.29 18.06
N PRO A 971 15.76 -3.44 18.21
CA PRO A 971 16.79 -3.55 19.23
C PRO A 971 17.94 -2.57 18.93
N ALA A 972 18.36 -1.81 19.94
CA ALA A 972 19.36 -0.75 19.81
C ALA A 972 20.64 -1.25 19.09
N TRP A 973 21.06 -2.48 19.38
CA TRP A 973 22.26 -3.11 18.80
C TRP A 973 22.16 -3.40 17.29
N ALA A 974 20.96 -3.52 16.71
CA ALA A 974 20.77 -3.83 15.28
C ALA A 974 20.18 -2.64 14.49
N SER A 975 19.73 -1.59 15.17
CA SER A 975 18.98 -0.49 14.56
C SER A 975 19.73 0.21 13.42
N GLY A 976 21.03 0.44 13.57
CA GLY A 976 21.89 1.01 12.53
C GLY A 976 22.03 0.10 11.31
N ALA A 977 22.28 -1.20 11.53
CA ALA A 977 22.41 -2.16 10.45
C ALA A 977 21.10 -2.39 9.68
N ILE A 978 19.97 -2.47 10.38
CA ILE A 978 18.65 -2.57 9.72
C ILE A 978 18.39 -1.33 8.85
N SER A 979 18.70 -0.14 9.36
CA SER A 979 18.55 1.11 8.59
C SER A 979 19.41 1.10 7.33
N LEU A 980 20.71 0.78 7.45
CA LEU A 980 21.63 0.73 6.32
C LEU A 980 21.22 -0.31 5.27
N ALA A 981 20.77 -1.48 5.71
CA ALA A 981 20.30 -2.53 4.81
C ALA A 981 19.02 -2.13 4.06
N MET A 982 18.09 -1.42 4.71
CA MET A 982 16.88 -0.89 4.07
C MET A 982 17.22 0.23 3.09
N GLU A 983 18.08 1.17 3.48
CA GLU A 983 18.55 2.25 2.61
C GLU A 983 19.28 1.73 1.36
N ALA A 984 20.06 0.65 1.52
CA ALA A 984 20.74 -0.03 0.43
C ALA A 984 19.82 -0.97 -0.39
N GLY A 985 18.53 -1.07 -0.06
CA GLY A 985 17.56 -1.93 -0.75
C GLY A 985 17.82 -3.44 -0.58
N LEU A 986 18.63 -3.83 0.42
CA LEU A 986 19.01 -5.22 0.67
C LEU A 986 17.90 -6.00 1.37
N ILE A 987 17.14 -5.32 2.24
CA ILE A 987 16.06 -5.89 3.02
C ILE A 987 14.83 -4.98 2.96
N GLU A 988 13.64 -5.57 3.15
CA GLU A 988 12.38 -4.84 3.28
C GLU A 988 11.58 -5.37 4.48
N GLY A 989 10.68 -4.53 4.98
CA GLY A 989 9.65 -4.91 5.95
C GLY A 989 8.54 -5.76 5.32
N TYR A 990 7.60 -6.20 6.14
CA TYR A 990 6.34 -6.76 5.69
C TYR A 990 5.42 -5.66 5.14
N GLU A 991 4.37 -6.04 4.41
CA GLU A 991 3.41 -5.10 3.80
C GLU A 991 2.71 -4.20 4.83
N ASP A 992 2.65 -4.63 6.09
CA ASP A 992 2.14 -3.84 7.22
C ASP A 992 3.13 -2.75 7.72
N GLY A 993 4.24 -2.55 7.02
CA GLY A 993 5.30 -1.59 7.36
C GLY A 993 6.26 -2.08 8.45
N THR A 994 6.04 -3.26 9.04
CA THR A 994 6.86 -3.74 10.16
C THR A 994 8.06 -4.56 9.69
N PHE A 995 9.22 -4.44 10.34
CA PHE A 995 10.37 -5.30 10.05
C PHE A 995 10.40 -6.61 10.86
N ARG A 996 9.72 -6.65 12.01
CA ARG A 996 9.68 -7.78 12.96
C ARG A 996 11.08 -8.31 13.32
N PRO A 997 11.94 -7.49 13.95
CA PRO A 997 13.36 -7.79 14.16
C PRO A 997 13.64 -9.05 14.99
N HIS A 998 12.72 -9.43 15.88
CA HIS A 998 12.86 -10.60 16.76
C HIS A 998 12.33 -11.91 16.17
N GLN A 999 11.66 -11.86 15.03
CA GLN A 999 11.14 -13.06 14.37
C GLN A 999 12.30 -13.85 13.76
N GLN A 1000 12.26 -15.17 13.88
CA GLN A 1000 13.22 -16.04 13.18
C GLN A 1000 13.06 -15.89 11.66
N ILE A 1001 14.18 -15.80 10.97
CA ILE A 1001 14.21 -15.64 9.51
C ILE A 1001 14.08 -17.00 8.84
N THR A 1002 13.21 -17.08 7.84
CA THR A 1002 13.05 -18.28 7.02
C THR A 1002 14.11 -18.35 5.93
N ARG A 1003 14.35 -19.56 5.39
CA ARG A 1003 15.23 -19.75 4.23
C ARG A 1003 14.79 -18.93 3.01
N SER A 1004 13.48 -18.69 2.85
CA SER A 1004 12.97 -17.86 1.74
C SER A 1004 13.28 -16.38 1.88
N GLU A 1005 13.12 -15.81 3.08
CA GLU A 1005 13.46 -14.41 3.34
C GLU A 1005 14.97 -14.19 3.18
N THR A 1006 15.75 -15.15 3.67
CA THR A 1006 17.22 -15.19 3.52
C THR A 1006 17.63 -15.21 2.05
N ALA A 1007 16.99 -16.05 1.23
CA ALA A 1007 17.26 -16.11 -0.20
C ALA A 1007 16.98 -14.77 -0.90
N VAL A 1008 15.86 -14.11 -0.58
CA VAL A 1008 15.56 -12.79 -1.15
C VAL A 1008 16.58 -11.74 -0.71
N PHE A 1009 16.98 -11.71 0.56
CA PHE A 1009 17.97 -10.75 1.05
C PHE A 1009 19.34 -10.96 0.37
N LEU A 1010 19.77 -12.21 0.21
CA LEU A 1010 21.01 -12.54 -0.49
C LEU A 1010 20.95 -12.28 -1.99
N ALA A 1011 19.81 -12.51 -2.65
CA ALA A 1011 19.66 -12.20 -4.08
C ALA A 1011 19.69 -10.69 -4.33
N ARG A 1012 19.09 -9.88 -3.45
CA ARG A 1012 19.19 -8.41 -3.49
C ARG A 1012 20.63 -7.96 -3.28
N ALA A 1013 21.31 -8.52 -2.28
CA ALA A 1013 22.74 -8.27 -2.08
C ALA A 1013 23.58 -8.67 -3.28
N TRP A 1014 23.29 -9.79 -3.93
CA TRP A 1014 23.99 -10.25 -5.13
C TRP A 1014 23.88 -9.23 -6.27
N LEU A 1015 22.67 -8.75 -6.53
CA LEU A 1015 22.40 -7.77 -7.58
C LEU A 1015 22.89 -6.37 -7.24
N ALA A 1016 23.10 -6.06 -5.96
CA ALA A 1016 23.74 -4.84 -5.53
C ALA A 1016 25.25 -4.82 -5.84
N VAL A 1017 25.93 -5.97 -5.95
CA VAL A 1017 27.37 -5.99 -6.28
C VAL A 1017 27.61 -5.50 -7.73
N PRO A 1018 28.48 -4.50 -7.96
CA PRO A 1018 28.71 -3.95 -9.29
C PRO A 1018 29.09 -5.02 -10.31
N GLY A 1019 28.48 -4.95 -11.50
CA GLY A 1019 28.74 -5.87 -12.60
C GLY A 1019 27.97 -7.20 -12.55
N ARG A 1020 27.18 -7.45 -11.50
CA ARG A 1020 26.22 -8.56 -11.47
C ARG A 1020 24.96 -8.21 -12.24
N GLN A 1021 24.34 -9.22 -12.84
CA GLN A 1021 23.10 -9.13 -13.59
C GLN A 1021 22.19 -10.28 -13.18
N PRO A 1022 20.86 -10.13 -13.30
CA PRO A 1022 19.94 -11.25 -13.15
C PRO A 1022 20.28 -12.36 -14.15
N VAL A 1023 20.27 -13.61 -13.69
CA VAL A 1023 20.46 -14.78 -14.56
C VAL A 1023 19.27 -14.86 -15.51
N ALA A 1024 19.54 -14.86 -16.82
CA ALA A 1024 18.50 -15.03 -17.82
C ALA A 1024 18.04 -16.49 -17.84
N ILE A 1025 16.91 -16.77 -17.18
CA ILE A 1025 16.38 -18.12 -17.06
C ILE A 1025 15.36 -18.37 -18.19
N SER A 1026 15.71 -19.25 -19.13
CA SER A 1026 14.73 -19.80 -20.07
C SER A 1026 13.88 -20.87 -19.39
N ALA A 1027 12.61 -21.00 -19.77
CA ALA A 1027 11.70 -22.01 -19.20
C ALA A 1027 12.24 -23.46 -19.27
N ASP A 1028 13.14 -23.75 -20.21
CA ASP A 1028 13.77 -25.08 -20.39
C ASP A 1028 15.00 -25.34 -19.50
N ALA A 1029 15.42 -24.38 -18.67
CA ALA A 1029 16.64 -24.46 -17.87
C ALA A 1029 16.46 -23.84 -16.47
N ASP A 1030 15.33 -24.11 -15.80
CA ASP A 1030 15.10 -23.65 -14.43
C ASP A 1030 16.09 -24.37 -13.47
N PRO A 1031 16.99 -23.63 -12.79
CA PRO A 1031 17.99 -24.20 -11.89
C PRO A 1031 17.38 -24.89 -10.66
N LEU A 1032 16.09 -24.70 -10.38
CA LEU A 1032 15.39 -25.37 -9.27
C LEU A 1032 14.92 -26.78 -9.62
N LEU A 1033 14.95 -27.18 -10.89
CA LEU A 1033 14.51 -28.52 -11.34
C LEU A 1033 15.14 -29.70 -10.58
N PRO A 1034 16.41 -29.67 -10.14
CA PRO A 1034 17.00 -30.76 -9.37
C PRO A 1034 16.42 -30.93 -7.95
N TYR A 1035 15.70 -29.94 -7.42
CA TYR A 1035 15.24 -29.94 -6.03
C TYR A 1035 13.80 -30.46 -5.91
N GLY A 1036 13.60 -31.42 -4.99
CA GLY A 1036 12.33 -32.14 -4.82
C GLY A 1036 11.20 -31.32 -4.17
N ASP A 1037 11.55 -30.23 -3.49
CA ASP A 1037 10.61 -29.29 -2.85
C ASP A 1037 10.64 -27.90 -3.50
N ARG A 1038 11.09 -27.79 -4.76
CA ARG A 1038 11.08 -26.52 -5.51
C ARG A 1038 9.69 -25.86 -5.54
N GLU A 1039 8.62 -26.64 -5.55
CA GLU A 1039 7.22 -26.17 -5.50
C GLU A 1039 6.84 -25.54 -4.14
N ALA A 1040 7.63 -25.78 -3.09
CA ALA A 1040 7.42 -25.14 -1.79
C ALA A 1040 8.04 -23.73 -1.74
N VAL A 1041 8.82 -23.33 -2.75
CA VAL A 1041 9.38 -21.98 -2.87
C VAL A 1041 8.24 -21.03 -3.23
N LEU A 1042 8.00 -20.05 -2.37
CA LEU A 1042 6.89 -19.11 -2.58
C LEU A 1042 7.16 -18.19 -3.79
N PRO A 1043 6.13 -17.77 -4.54
CA PRO A 1043 6.30 -16.97 -5.75
C PRO A 1043 7.14 -15.69 -5.56
N TRP A 1044 6.99 -15.01 -4.41
CA TRP A 1044 7.76 -13.80 -4.09
C TRP A 1044 9.26 -14.07 -3.87
N ALA A 1045 9.65 -15.31 -3.60
CA ALA A 1045 11.04 -15.74 -3.41
C ALA A 1045 11.58 -16.53 -4.61
N ALA A 1046 10.73 -16.97 -5.56
CA ALA A 1046 11.09 -17.88 -6.63
C ALA A 1046 12.28 -17.38 -7.46
N GLU A 1047 12.27 -16.09 -7.83
CA GLU A 1047 13.37 -15.53 -8.62
C GLU A 1047 14.69 -15.45 -7.84
N ALA A 1048 14.62 -15.14 -6.55
CA ALA A 1048 15.78 -15.15 -5.68
C ALA A 1048 16.37 -16.57 -5.53
N TYR A 1049 15.51 -17.58 -5.39
CA TYR A 1049 15.95 -18.97 -5.37
C TYR A 1049 16.63 -19.37 -6.68
N ARG A 1050 16.02 -19.07 -7.83
CA ARG A 1050 16.63 -19.42 -9.12
C ARG A 1050 17.97 -18.74 -9.31
N GLN A 1051 18.05 -17.44 -9.00
CA GLN A 1051 19.29 -16.67 -9.05
C GLN A 1051 20.37 -17.30 -8.16
N LEU A 1052 20.07 -17.59 -6.89
CA LEU A 1052 21.07 -18.09 -5.96
C LEU A 1052 21.47 -19.55 -6.23
N VAL A 1053 20.56 -20.38 -6.73
CA VAL A 1053 20.88 -21.76 -7.09
C VAL A 1053 21.71 -21.80 -8.37
N ALA A 1054 21.39 -20.98 -9.37
CA ALA A 1054 22.19 -20.87 -10.61
C ALA A 1054 23.63 -20.42 -10.34
N GLU A 1055 23.82 -19.56 -9.34
CA GLU A 1055 25.15 -19.08 -8.91
C GLU A 1055 25.81 -19.99 -7.85
N GLU A 1056 25.18 -21.13 -7.54
CA GLU A 1056 25.59 -22.10 -6.51
C GLU A 1056 25.70 -21.49 -5.09
N LEU A 1057 25.10 -20.33 -4.86
CA LEU A 1057 25.08 -19.63 -3.57
C LEU A 1057 24.13 -20.31 -2.59
N LEU A 1058 23.02 -20.84 -3.10
CA LEU A 1058 22.07 -21.64 -2.33
C LEU A 1058 22.13 -23.08 -2.81
N ILE A 1059 22.30 -24.02 -1.88
CA ILE A 1059 22.20 -25.45 -2.14
C ILE A 1059 21.17 -26.05 -1.18
N GLY A 1060 20.45 -27.06 -1.67
CA GLY A 1060 19.60 -27.91 -0.84
C GLY A 1060 20.42 -28.83 0.06
N ASP A 1061 19.73 -29.56 0.93
CA ASP A 1061 20.33 -30.59 1.77
C ASP A 1061 20.75 -31.84 0.98
N ASP A 1062 21.29 -32.84 1.66
CA ASP A 1062 21.75 -34.12 1.07
C ASP A 1062 20.64 -34.92 0.36
N ARG A 1063 19.37 -34.51 0.49
CA ARG A 1063 18.21 -35.10 -0.20
C ARG A 1063 17.72 -34.23 -1.36
N ALA A 1064 18.50 -33.23 -1.75
CA ALA A 1064 18.12 -32.22 -2.73
C ALA A 1064 16.83 -31.47 -2.35
N LEU A 1065 16.69 -31.07 -1.08
CA LEU A 1065 15.59 -30.23 -0.60
C LEU A 1065 16.09 -28.84 -0.19
N LEU A 1066 15.45 -27.79 -0.69
CA LEU A 1066 15.72 -26.38 -0.44
C LEU A 1066 15.18 -25.88 0.90
N ARG A 1067 14.16 -26.55 1.44
CA ARG A 1067 13.44 -26.27 2.70
C ARG A 1067 12.98 -24.81 2.86
N PRO A 1068 12.24 -24.23 1.90
CA PRO A 1068 11.97 -22.79 1.84
C PRO A 1068 11.25 -22.19 3.04
N LYS A 1069 10.44 -22.98 3.75
CA LYS A 1069 9.70 -22.55 4.96
C LYS A 1069 10.43 -22.84 6.28
N ALA A 1070 11.57 -23.53 6.24
CA ALA A 1070 12.34 -23.82 7.45
C ALA A 1070 12.99 -22.55 7.98
N GLN A 1071 13.07 -22.46 9.31
CA GLN A 1071 13.83 -21.42 9.99
C GLN A 1071 15.32 -21.66 9.79
N LEU A 1072 16.07 -20.58 9.54
CA LEU A 1072 17.50 -20.65 9.30
C LEU A 1072 18.27 -20.80 10.62
N THR A 1073 19.17 -21.77 10.71
CA THR A 1073 20.07 -21.90 11.86
C THR A 1073 21.30 -20.99 11.74
N ARG A 1074 21.98 -20.73 12.86
CA ARG A 1074 23.21 -19.91 12.90
C ARG A 1074 24.32 -20.51 12.04
N ALA A 1075 24.45 -21.84 12.03
CA ALA A 1075 25.39 -22.54 11.16
C ALA A 1075 25.07 -22.34 9.67
N GLU A 1076 23.81 -22.52 9.28
CA GLU A 1076 23.38 -22.33 7.88
C GLU A 1076 23.59 -20.89 7.41
N ALA A 1077 23.23 -19.91 8.26
CA ALA A 1077 23.42 -18.49 7.96
C ALA A 1077 24.88 -18.15 7.66
N VAL A 1078 25.80 -18.63 8.51
CA VAL A 1078 27.24 -18.38 8.33
C VAL A 1078 27.78 -19.05 7.08
N THR A 1079 27.44 -20.31 6.84
CA THR A 1079 27.89 -21.02 5.63
C THR A 1079 27.37 -20.34 4.36
N MET A 1080 26.12 -19.88 4.33
CA MET A 1080 25.56 -19.17 3.18
C MET A 1080 26.26 -17.82 2.95
N LEU A 1081 26.52 -17.04 4.00
CA LEU A 1081 27.21 -15.76 3.92
C LEU A 1081 28.69 -15.92 3.49
N LEU A 1082 29.39 -16.95 3.95
CA LEU A 1082 30.76 -17.23 3.52
C LEU A 1082 30.83 -17.68 2.07
N ARG A 1083 29.84 -18.48 1.61
CA ARG A 1083 29.76 -18.86 0.19
C ARG A 1083 29.48 -17.65 -0.69
N PHE A 1084 28.60 -16.75 -0.22
CA PHE A 1084 28.38 -15.46 -0.86
C PHE A 1084 29.67 -14.65 -0.94
N LYS A 1085 30.39 -14.50 0.19
CA LYS A 1085 31.67 -13.79 0.25
C LYS A 1085 32.68 -14.33 -0.76
N LEU A 1086 32.87 -15.65 -0.79
CA LEU A 1086 33.79 -16.34 -1.69
C LEU A 1086 33.48 -16.13 -3.18
N ARG A 1087 32.23 -15.81 -3.53
CA ARG A 1087 31.82 -15.58 -4.91
C ARG A 1087 31.91 -14.13 -5.34
N ILE A 1088 31.92 -13.18 -4.39
CA ILE A 1088 32.03 -11.75 -4.65
C ILE A 1088 33.46 -11.22 -4.52
N ASP A 1089 34.30 -11.86 -3.70
CA ASP A 1089 35.76 -11.67 -3.65
C ASP A 1089 36.43 -12.36 -4.86
#